data_AF-A0A074KSF0-F1
#
_entry.id   AF-A0A074KSF0-F1
#
_cell.length_a   1.000
_cell.length_b   1.000
_cell.length_c   1.000
_cell.angle_alpha   90.00
_cell.angle_beta   90.00
_cell.angle_gamma   90.00
#
_symmetry.space_group_name_H-M   'P 1'
#
loop_
_entity.id
_entity.type
_entity.pdbx_description
1 polymer ?
#
loop_
_entity_poly.entity_id
_entity_poly.type
_entity_poly.pdbx_seq_one_letter_code
_entity_poly.pdbx_strand_id
1 'polypeptide(L)'
;MGKIKINKDDKARILLTELLPYEVPMLFSNEGFYKLVSNGKYNTFFDRILQLSKAGGDGRKYGIPFNYEIRKNIEGDTRTLSVIHPYCQFYFIELYEKYDSLMLHLCSKSQISLRRISKVAKFFYSPDFVYSEDNHKNAELEVEPDILNIESQYLKSYFTYYPIDLIYKFYDRNEFQRLEQRFNYLMEFDISKCFYHIYTHSVTWAVKDKESAKRNARETSFENSFDKLMQLANYNETNGIVVGPEISRIFAEIILQQVDLNVSKRLEEQYKYGVDYEVRRYVDDYFVFSNDPKILETVKKVFQKELGFYKLYLNPTKSDIKTPPFITNVTVGKRELQGLLLSLYESLFEIKEIKTVGIEKLEQVKVLTRIRRPNSISQKFIKDFQCVVKRNNLTYDILSKDIIRFFKTKFTKILKEGELEKDKEVVENLFITLFDILFYAYSLNINSNTTFKLAQIIVLACKYLEKQKADLKHTIYSKISKEADFVLTNFHRKSKTSETNIEILNLILALKKLDDSYGLSVKKLKEILGIDKADGFKRLNYFHIITLLYYIENKAVYADLKKEIENNVEVRFLEDEDPFSKSELTMLFFDYINCPFVDDKSKRKIMQSSGYATSNLADKIKEITDQEIWFMNWNTEIDLERVLKKKEWGSSY
;
A
#
# COMPACT_ATOMS: atom_id res chain seq x y z
N MET A 1 22.76 -6.00 -4.09
CA MET A 1 21.71 -5.32 -4.87
C MET A 1 22.29 -4.63 -6.11
N GLY A 2 21.95 -5.13 -7.30
CA GLY A 2 22.25 -4.45 -8.57
C GLY A 2 21.25 -3.34 -8.88
N LYS A 3 21.71 -2.24 -9.49
CA LYS A 3 20.86 -1.16 -10.02
C LYS A 3 20.72 -1.33 -11.53
N ILE A 4 19.49 -1.37 -12.04
CA ILE A 4 19.20 -1.49 -13.48
C ILE A 4 18.67 -0.16 -13.99
N LYS A 5 19.06 0.28 -15.19
CA LYS A 5 18.66 1.58 -15.77
C LYS A 5 17.22 1.52 -16.30
N ILE A 6 16.40 2.53 -15.99
CA ILE A 6 15.01 2.63 -16.46
C ILE A 6 14.94 3.32 -17.83
N ASN A 7 14.06 2.85 -18.72
CA ASN A 7 13.59 3.61 -19.88
C ASN A 7 12.74 4.82 -19.42
N LYS A 8 13.24 6.04 -19.64
CA LYS A 8 12.56 7.27 -19.20
C LYS A 8 11.42 7.70 -20.12
N ASP A 9 11.40 7.15 -21.33
CA ASP A 9 10.44 7.51 -22.37
C ASP A 9 9.13 6.73 -22.20
N ASP A 10 9.18 5.59 -21.49
CA ASP A 10 7.99 4.89 -21.03
C ASP A 10 7.28 5.69 -19.93
N LYS A 11 6.25 6.45 -20.33
CA LYS A 11 5.36 7.14 -19.41
C LYS A 11 4.26 6.24 -18.86
N ALA A 12 3.91 5.15 -19.53
CA ALA A 12 2.88 4.22 -19.08
C ALA A 12 3.22 3.57 -17.72
N ARG A 13 4.51 3.56 -17.33
CA ARG A 13 4.96 3.10 -16.00
C ARG A 13 4.30 3.82 -14.81
N ILE A 14 3.67 4.99 -15.01
CA ILE A 14 2.86 5.63 -13.94
C ILE A 14 1.70 4.75 -13.48
N LEU A 15 1.18 3.87 -14.36
CA LEU A 15 0.15 2.90 -14.02
C LEU A 15 0.60 1.97 -12.88
N LEU A 16 1.89 1.66 -12.84
CA LEU A 16 2.49 0.76 -11.85
C LEU A 16 2.82 1.46 -10.52
N THR A 17 2.85 2.79 -10.49
CA THR A 17 3.49 3.55 -9.40
C THR A 17 2.68 4.70 -8.82
N GLU A 18 2.00 5.50 -9.64
CA GLU A 18 1.41 6.78 -9.21
C GLU A 18 -0.12 6.74 -9.08
N LEU A 19 -0.78 5.76 -9.70
CA LEU A 19 -2.24 5.76 -9.93
C LEU A 19 -3.04 4.82 -9.03
N LEU A 20 -2.38 3.90 -8.31
CA LEU A 20 -3.04 3.01 -7.35
C LEU A 20 -2.74 3.43 -5.90
N PRO A 21 -3.71 3.26 -4.98
CA PRO A 21 -3.42 3.29 -3.55
C PRO A 21 -2.47 2.15 -3.14
N TYR A 22 -1.76 2.36 -2.01
CA TYR A 22 -0.89 1.33 -1.45
C TYR A 22 -1.68 0.18 -0.82
N GLU A 23 -2.75 0.52 -0.10
CA GLU A 23 -3.61 -0.41 0.63
C GLU A 23 -4.62 -1.08 -0.31
N VAL A 24 -4.14 -1.99 -1.17
CA VAL A 24 -4.96 -2.85 -2.04
C VAL A 24 -4.60 -4.32 -1.82
N PRO A 25 -5.44 -5.29 -2.23
CA PRO A 25 -5.07 -6.71 -2.16
C PRO A 25 -3.73 -7.01 -2.85
N MET A 26 -2.94 -7.95 -2.32
CA MET A 26 -1.56 -8.17 -2.76
C MET A 26 -1.46 -8.61 -4.23
N LEU A 27 -2.45 -9.35 -4.72
CA LEU A 27 -2.52 -9.83 -6.11
C LEU A 27 -3.17 -8.82 -7.07
N PHE A 28 -3.73 -7.72 -6.55
CA PHE A 28 -4.26 -6.64 -7.38
C PHE A 28 -3.15 -5.67 -7.78
N SER A 29 -3.02 -5.43 -9.09
CA SER A 29 -2.06 -4.49 -9.66
C SER A 29 -2.44 -4.05 -11.07
N ASN A 30 -1.89 -2.94 -11.54
CA ASN A 30 -2.04 -2.52 -12.94
C ASN A 30 -1.04 -3.17 -13.90
N GLU A 31 -0.40 -4.29 -13.55
CA GLU A 31 0.61 -4.92 -14.43
C GLU A 31 0.03 -5.36 -15.77
N GLY A 32 -1.12 -6.03 -15.77
CA GLY A 32 -1.79 -6.45 -16.99
C GLY A 32 -2.27 -5.25 -17.81
N PHE A 33 -2.85 -4.24 -17.15
CA PHE A 33 -3.25 -3.01 -17.82
C PHE A 33 -2.07 -2.24 -18.44
N TYR A 34 -0.93 -2.17 -17.74
CA TYR A 34 0.31 -1.60 -18.28
C TYR A 34 0.82 -2.35 -19.51
N LYS A 35 0.82 -3.69 -19.48
CA LYS A 35 1.20 -4.52 -20.65
C LYS A 35 0.27 -4.24 -21.83
N LEU A 36 -1.03 -4.15 -21.58
CA LEU A 36 -2.05 -3.87 -22.60
C LEU A 36 -1.83 -2.51 -23.27
N VAL A 37 -1.54 -1.46 -22.48
CA VAL A 37 -1.22 -0.12 -22.99
C VAL A 37 0.10 -0.13 -23.75
N SER A 38 1.15 -0.74 -23.20
CA SER A 38 2.49 -0.79 -23.81
C SER A 38 2.50 -1.54 -25.14
N ASN A 39 1.63 -2.54 -25.28
CA ASN A 39 1.46 -3.31 -26.52
C ASN A 39 0.49 -2.65 -27.52
N GLY A 40 0.02 -1.43 -27.26
CA GLY A 40 -0.88 -0.70 -28.17
C GLY A 40 -2.30 -1.26 -28.28
N LYS A 41 -2.71 -2.14 -27.36
CA LYS A 41 -4.03 -2.80 -27.38
C LYS A 41 -5.11 -2.05 -26.59
N TYR A 42 -4.82 -0.85 -26.09
CA TYR A 42 -5.77 -0.05 -25.30
C TYR A 42 -7.09 0.18 -26.04
N ASN A 43 -7.00 0.73 -27.26
CA ASN A 43 -8.16 1.07 -28.08
C ASN A 43 -9.06 -0.14 -28.37
N THR A 44 -8.47 -1.33 -28.54
CA THR A 44 -9.19 -2.59 -28.81
C THR A 44 -10.29 -2.88 -27.79
N PHE A 45 -10.05 -2.55 -26.52
CA PHE A 45 -10.99 -2.82 -25.42
C PHE A 45 -11.66 -1.53 -24.94
N PHE A 46 -10.89 -0.48 -24.71
CA PHE A 46 -11.37 0.71 -24.01
C PHE A 46 -12.16 1.68 -24.90
N ASP A 47 -12.06 1.61 -26.23
CA ASP A 47 -12.95 2.38 -27.11
C ASP A 47 -14.40 1.95 -26.92
N ARG A 48 -14.63 0.63 -26.74
CA ARG A 48 -15.95 0.08 -26.48
C ARG A 48 -16.45 0.43 -25.09
N ILE A 49 -15.60 0.29 -24.08
CA ILE A 49 -15.91 0.70 -22.70
C ILE A 49 -16.30 2.16 -22.66
N LEU A 50 -15.52 3.01 -23.33
CA LEU A 50 -15.83 4.42 -23.49
C LEU A 50 -17.20 4.54 -24.13
N GLN A 51 -17.46 4.01 -25.34
CA GLN A 51 -18.78 4.07 -26.01
C GLN A 51 -19.96 3.72 -25.10
N LEU A 52 -19.84 2.66 -24.31
CA LEU A 52 -20.90 2.18 -23.40
C LEU A 52 -21.06 3.03 -22.13
N SER A 53 -20.03 3.76 -21.71
CA SER A 53 -20.10 4.64 -20.52
C SER A 53 -20.92 5.90 -20.82
N LYS A 54 -21.76 6.35 -19.88
CA LYS A 54 -22.51 7.61 -20.00
C LYS A 54 -21.56 8.82 -20.05
N ALA A 55 -21.94 9.84 -20.82
CA ALA A 55 -21.21 11.11 -20.90
C ALA A 55 -21.79 12.15 -19.92
N GLY A 56 -20.94 13.06 -19.44
CA GLY A 56 -21.39 14.25 -18.73
C GLY A 56 -22.06 15.27 -19.66
N GLY A 57 -22.63 16.32 -19.07
CA GLY A 57 -23.29 17.40 -19.82
C GLY A 57 -22.38 18.19 -20.78
N ASP A 58 -21.06 18.01 -20.70
CA ASP A 58 -20.05 18.62 -21.57
C ASP A 58 -19.55 17.67 -22.69
N GLY A 59 -20.15 16.48 -22.83
CA GLY A 59 -19.79 15.49 -23.84
C GLY A 59 -18.55 14.63 -23.50
N ARG A 60 -17.84 14.91 -22.40
CA ARG A 60 -16.73 14.07 -21.93
C ARG A 60 -17.22 13.02 -20.92
N LYS A 61 -16.61 11.83 -20.98
CA LYS A 61 -16.93 10.70 -20.09
C LYS A 61 -16.15 10.83 -18.79
N TYR A 62 -16.85 10.75 -17.67
CA TYR A 62 -16.28 10.84 -16.33
C TYR A 62 -16.20 9.46 -15.70
N GLY A 63 -15.12 9.20 -14.96
CA GLY A 63 -14.95 7.97 -14.20
C GLY A 63 -15.51 8.11 -12.80
N ILE A 64 -16.36 7.16 -12.39
CA ILE A 64 -16.71 6.99 -10.98
C ILE A 64 -15.62 6.12 -10.34
N PRO A 65 -14.80 6.67 -9.43
CA PRO A 65 -13.73 5.90 -8.81
C PRO A 65 -14.31 4.82 -7.89
N PHE A 66 -13.59 3.71 -7.75
CA PHE A 66 -13.95 2.66 -6.81
C PHE A 66 -13.49 3.07 -5.41
N ASN A 67 -14.45 3.55 -4.62
CA ASN A 67 -14.24 4.00 -3.25
C ASN A 67 -14.40 2.84 -2.25
N TYR A 68 -13.43 2.67 -1.37
CA TYR A 68 -13.49 1.66 -0.31
C TYR A 68 -12.92 2.22 1.00
N GLU A 69 -13.45 1.73 2.13
CA GLU A 69 -13.05 2.17 3.46
C GLU A 69 -11.95 1.28 4.04
N ILE A 70 -10.89 1.93 4.53
CA ILE A 70 -9.86 1.32 5.37
C ILE A 70 -9.95 1.87 6.79
N ARG A 71 -9.61 1.03 7.77
CA ARG A 71 -9.61 1.42 9.18
C ARG A 71 -8.47 2.39 9.49
N LYS A 72 -8.72 3.45 10.27
CA LYS A 72 -7.66 4.27 10.86
C LYS A 72 -7.24 3.72 12.23
N ASN A 73 -6.05 4.12 12.70
CA ASN A 73 -5.54 3.73 14.02
C ASN A 73 -6.45 4.20 15.17
N ILE A 74 -7.29 5.23 14.95
CA ILE A 74 -8.28 5.72 15.93
C ILE A 74 -9.53 4.85 15.84
N GLU A 75 -9.94 4.27 16.96
CA GLU A 75 -11.09 3.37 17.03
C GLU A 75 -12.37 4.08 16.55
N GLY A 76 -12.96 3.57 15.46
CA GLY A 76 -14.20 4.07 14.90
C GLY A 76 -14.08 5.06 13.74
N ASP A 77 -12.90 5.52 13.35
CA ASP A 77 -12.71 6.39 12.17
C ASP A 77 -12.20 5.57 10.97
N THR A 78 -12.79 5.80 9.80
CA THR A 78 -12.40 5.15 8.53
C THR A 78 -11.81 6.19 7.58
N ARG A 79 -10.96 5.73 6.66
CA ARG A 79 -10.45 6.54 5.55
C ARG A 79 -10.95 5.92 4.26
N THR A 80 -11.61 6.72 3.44
CA THR A 80 -11.95 6.33 2.08
C THR A 80 -10.72 6.44 1.21
N LEU A 81 -10.36 5.36 0.54
CA LEU A 81 -9.40 5.31 -0.56
C LEU A 81 -10.13 5.04 -1.86
N SER A 82 -9.50 5.38 -2.97
CA SER A 82 -10.12 5.38 -4.29
C SER A 82 -9.19 4.76 -5.32
N VAL A 83 -9.70 3.79 -6.10
CA VAL A 83 -9.05 3.36 -7.35
C VAL A 83 -9.68 4.13 -8.51
N ILE A 84 -8.83 4.84 -9.26
CA ILE A 84 -9.25 5.66 -10.40
C ILE A 84 -9.72 4.74 -11.53
N HIS A 85 -10.75 5.18 -12.27
CA HIS A 85 -11.24 4.44 -13.43
C HIS A 85 -10.12 4.17 -14.48
N PRO A 86 -9.97 2.97 -15.05
CA PRO A 86 -8.87 2.64 -15.98
C PRO A 86 -8.69 3.60 -17.17
N TYR A 87 -9.75 4.07 -17.84
CA TYR A 87 -9.58 5.08 -18.91
C TYR A 87 -9.13 6.45 -18.37
N CYS A 88 -9.51 6.84 -17.14
CA CYS A 88 -8.99 8.06 -16.52
C CYS A 88 -7.50 7.90 -16.19
N GLN A 89 -7.09 6.70 -15.77
CA GLN A 89 -5.69 6.35 -15.59
C GLN A 89 -4.88 6.50 -16.89
N PHE A 90 -5.46 6.13 -18.03
CA PHE A 90 -4.85 6.36 -19.34
C PHE A 90 -4.62 7.84 -19.64
N TYR A 91 -5.59 8.71 -19.37
CA TYR A 91 -5.43 10.17 -19.56
C TYR A 91 -4.34 10.78 -18.66
N PHE A 92 -4.02 10.18 -17.51
CA PHE A 92 -2.86 10.61 -16.72
C PHE A 92 -1.54 10.31 -17.42
N ILE A 93 -1.46 9.29 -18.28
CA ILE A 93 -0.24 8.99 -19.06
C ILE A 93 0.05 10.17 -20.00
N GLU A 94 -0.97 10.62 -20.73
CA GLU A 94 -0.89 11.78 -21.63
C GLU A 94 -0.50 13.07 -20.87
N LEU A 95 -1.02 13.26 -19.65
CA LEU A 95 -0.65 14.40 -18.81
C LEU A 95 0.85 14.36 -18.46
N TYR A 96 1.38 13.19 -18.09
CA TYR A 96 2.79 13.01 -17.76
C TYR A 96 3.70 13.15 -18.99
N GLU A 97 3.28 12.62 -20.14
CA GLU A 97 3.96 12.80 -21.42
C GLU A 97 4.17 14.29 -21.74
N LYS A 98 3.15 15.10 -21.50
CA LYS A 98 3.17 16.52 -21.86
C LYS A 98 3.80 17.42 -20.79
N TYR A 99 3.66 17.10 -19.51
CA TYR A 99 3.89 18.09 -18.44
C TYR A 99 4.77 17.61 -17.26
N ASP A 100 5.43 16.45 -17.32
CA ASP A 100 6.27 15.98 -16.21
C ASP A 100 7.34 16.99 -15.76
N SER A 101 7.95 17.69 -16.71
CA SER A 101 8.98 18.68 -16.48
C SER A 101 8.43 19.95 -15.83
N LEU A 102 7.20 20.34 -16.20
CA LEU A 102 6.51 21.47 -15.57
C LEU A 102 6.07 21.13 -14.15
N MET A 103 5.59 19.91 -13.90
CA MET A 103 5.28 19.43 -12.55
C MET A 103 6.50 19.49 -11.65
N LEU A 104 7.67 19.03 -12.15
CA LEU A 104 8.94 19.15 -11.42
C LEU A 104 9.30 20.60 -11.09
N HIS A 105 9.13 21.52 -12.04
CA HIS A 105 9.40 22.94 -11.81
C HIS A 105 8.47 23.53 -10.74
N LEU A 106 7.16 23.31 -10.86
CA LEU A 106 6.16 23.85 -9.92
C LEU A 106 6.37 23.32 -8.50
N CYS A 107 6.72 22.04 -8.36
CA CYS A 107 7.05 21.42 -7.10
C CYS A 107 8.47 21.72 -6.60
N SER A 108 9.25 22.59 -7.26
CA SER A 108 10.61 22.96 -6.81
C SER A 108 10.70 24.33 -6.14
N LYS A 109 9.59 25.07 -6.07
CA LYS A 109 9.55 26.47 -5.67
C LYS A 109 9.74 26.70 -4.16
N SER A 110 9.06 25.92 -3.32
CA SER A 110 9.08 26.08 -1.86
C SER A 110 10.34 25.47 -1.23
N GLN A 111 11.00 26.22 -0.34
CA GLN A 111 12.16 25.73 0.42
C GLN A 111 11.77 25.00 1.72
N ILE A 112 10.52 25.15 2.18
CA ILE A 112 10.06 24.56 3.45
C ILE A 112 9.49 23.15 3.28
N SER A 113 9.14 22.75 2.05
CA SER A 113 8.62 21.40 1.77
C SER A 113 9.70 20.32 1.96
N LEU A 114 9.40 19.37 2.85
CA LEU A 114 10.21 18.19 3.16
C LEU A 114 9.98 17.04 2.19
N ARG A 115 8.88 17.02 1.44
CA ARG A 115 8.54 15.95 0.50
C ARG A 115 7.95 16.54 -0.78
N ARG A 116 8.79 16.65 -1.80
CA ARG A 116 8.42 17.09 -3.15
C ARG A 116 9.05 16.21 -4.22
N ILE A 117 8.41 16.15 -5.39
CA ILE A 117 9.02 15.52 -6.57
C ILE A 117 10.24 16.31 -7.01
N SER A 118 11.33 15.60 -7.34
CA SER A 118 12.63 16.22 -7.65
C SER A 118 13.15 15.87 -9.03
N LYS A 119 13.09 14.60 -9.43
CA LYS A 119 13.61 14.11 -10.71
C LYS A 119 12.81 12.89 -11.16
N VAL A 120 12.81 12.64 -12.47
CA VAL A 120 12.32 11.38 -13.05
C VAL A 120 13.25 10.24 -12.61
N ALA A 121 12.69 9.17 -12.04
CA ALA A 121 13.45 8.03 -11.53
C ALA A 121 14.25 7.34 -12.64
N LYS A 122 15.53 7.02 -12.36
CA LYS A 122 16.51 6.49 -13.33
C LYS A 122 16.83 5.01 -13.17
N PHE A 123 16.54 4.41 -12.01
CA PHE A 123 16.97 3.05 -11.70
C PHE A 123 15.85 2.20 -11.10
N PHE A 124 15.78 0.93 -11.50
CA PHE A 124 15.05 -0.12 -10.81
C PHE A 124 15.89 -0.71 -9.69
N TYR A 125 15.21 -1.29 -8.71
CA TYR A 125 15.82 -2.12 -7.68
C TYR A 125 15.56 -3.59 -7.99
N SER A 126 16.59 -4.42 -7.84
CA SER A 126 16.45 -5.88 -7.85
C SER A 126 16.51 -6.39 -6.40
N PRO A 127 15.48 -7.11 -5.91
CA PRO A 127 15.42 -7.63 -4.57
C PRO A 127 16.23 -8.90 -4.44
N ASP A 128 16.92 -9.02 -3.32
CA ASP A 128 17.65 -10.25 -3.00
C ASP A 128 16.64 -11.32 -2.49
N PHE A 129 16.35 -12.34 -3.29
CA PHE A 129 15.51 -13.49 -2.92
C PHE A 129 16.12 -14.36 -1.82
N VAL A 130 15.27 -15.02 -1.01
CA VAL A 130 15.72 -15.97 0.03
C VAL A 130 16.07 -17.30 -0.60
N TYR A 131 15.17 -17.79 -1.45
CA TYR A 131 15.37 -19.00 -2.24
C TYR A 131 15.77 -18.61 -3.67
N SER A 132 16.70 -19.35 -4.26
CA SER A 132 17.03 -19.21 -5.69
C SER A 132 15.79 -19.50 -6.53
N GLU A 133 15.71 -18.90 -7.71
CA GLU A 133 14.68 -19.21 -8.69
C GLU A 133 14.66 -20.73 -8.93
N ASP A 134 13.48 -21.35 -8.92
CA ASP A 134 13.35 -22.77 -9.24
C ASP A 134 13.78 -23.00 -10.70
N ASN A 135 14.66 -23.99 -10.88
CA ASN A 135 15.26 -24.47 -12.14
C ASN A 135 14.27 -25.16 -13.10
N HIS A 136 13.01 -24.72 -13.17
CA HIS A 136 12.02 -25.30 -14.08
C HIS A 136 11.76 -24.39 -15.29
N LYS A 137 12.77 -24.30 -16.16
CA LYS A 137 12.67 -24.21 -17.63
C LYS A 137 14.09 -24.39 -18.17
N ASN A 138 14.37 -25.58 -18.70
CA ASN A 138 15.57 -26.05 -19.40
C ASN A 138 16.65 -24.99 -19.66
N ALA A 139 17.78 -25.12 -18.95
CA ALA A 139 18.94 -24.23 -19.03
C ALA A 139 19.77 -24.35 -20.34
N GLU A 140 19.22 -24.92 -21.41
CA GLU A 140 19.92 -25.16 -22.70
C GLU A 140 19.28 -24.47 -23.91
N LEU A 141 18.31 -23.58 -23.72
CA LEU A 141 17.87 -22.67 -24.78
C LEU A 141 18.55 -21.32 -24.60
N GLU A 142 19.52 -21.01 -25.46
CA GLU A 142 19.91 -19.62 -25.74
C GLU A 142 18.66 -18.88 -26.24
N VAL A 143 17.95 -18.23 -25.34
CA VAL A 143 16.88 -17.29 -25.68
C VAL A 143 17.53 -15.93 -25.82
N GLU A 144 17.30 -15.28 -26.96
CA GLU A 144 17.71 -13.90 -27.21
C GLU A 144 17.38 -12.99 -26.00
N PRO A 145 18.28 -12.07 -25.62
CA PRO A 145 18.16 -11.24 -24.43
C PRO A 145 16.97 -10.25 -24.44
N ASP A 146 16.13 -10.25 -25.49
CA ASP A 146 14.96 -9.40 -25.63
C ASP A 146 13.71 -9.90 -24.86
N ILE A 147 13.77 -11.07 -24.21
CA ILE A 147 12.69 -11.57 -23.33
C ILE A 147 13.24 -11.92 -21.93
N LEU A 148 14.18 -11.12 -21.41
CA LEU A 148 14.53 -11.17 -19.99
C LEU A 148 13.46 -10.45 -19.15
N ASN A 149 12.44 -11.23 -18.75
CA ASN A 149 11.66 -11.12 -17.51
C ASN A 149 11.69 -9.75 -16.81
N ILE A 150 10.82 -8.82 -17.26
CA ILE A 150 10.36 -7.60 -16.53
C ILE A 150 10.07 -7.90 -15.05
N GLU A 151 9.71 -9.15 -14.81
CA GLU A 151 9.53 -9.82 -13.55
C GLU A 151 10.61 -9.54 -12.47
N SER A 152 11.88 -9.36 -12.82
CA SER A 152 12.97 -9.15 -11.85
C SER A 152 13.23 -7.67 -11.45
N GLN A 153 12.45 -6.71 -11.98
CA GLN A 153 12.74 -5.27 -11.89
C GLN A 153 11.61 -4.50 -11.18
N TYR A 154 11.91 -3.81 -10.07
CA TYR A 154 10.88 -3.16 -9.24
C TYR A 154 10.98 -1.64 -9.30
N LEU A 155 9.85 -1.00 -9.61
CA LEU A 155 9.65 0.45 -9.57
C LEU A 155 9.18 0.86 -8.19
N LYS A 156 9.90 1.79 -7.55
CA LYS A 156 9.43 2.44 -6.32
C LYS A 156 8.42 3.55 -6.61
N SER A 157 8.71 4.39 -7.61
CA SER A 157 7.89 5.54 -8.01
C SER A 157 8.38 6.09 -9.36
N TYR A 158 7.53 6.84 -10.06
CA TYR A 158 7.90 7.53 -11.31
C TYR A 158 8.87 8.69 -11.03
N PHE A 159 8.58 9.47 -9.97
CA PHE A 159 9.44 10.56 -9.49
C PHE A 159 10.23 10.16 -8.24
N THR A 160 11.44 10.71 -8.10
CA THR A 160 12.18 10.66 -6.84
C THR A 160 11.79 11.83 -5.94
N TYR A 161 11.72 11.59 -4.63
CA TYR A 161 11.32 12.58 -3.63
C TYR A 161 12.51 13.20 -2.90
N TYR A 162 12.39 14.49 -2.56
CA TYR A 162 13.41 15.26 -1.86
C TYR A 162 12.77 16.25 -0.86
N PRO A 163 13.44 16.58 0.25
CA PRO A 163 14.61 15.91 0.83
C PRO A 163 14.33 14.53 1.41
N ILE A 164 13.07 14.23 1.75
CA ILE A 164 12.66 12.94 2.32
C ILE A 164 11.39 12.42 1.65
N ASP A 165 11.22 11.10 1.68
CA ASP A 165 10.02 10.39 1.23
C ASP A 165 9.09 10.04 2.40
N LEU A 166 9.64 9.90 3.62
CA LEU A 166 8.95 9.47 4.84
C LEU A 166 9.31 10.38 6.02
N ILE A 167 8.31 10.78 6.81
CA ILE A 167 8.44 11.78 7.89
C ILE A 167 9.45 11.40 8.97
N TYR A 168 9.60 10.12 9.33
CA TYR A 168 10.56 9.72 10.37
C TYR A 168 12.01 10.11 10.01
N LYS A 169 12.33 10.17 8.71
CA LYS A 169 13.64 10.61 8.23
C LYS A 169 13.91 12.09 8.51
N PHE A 170 12.89 12.90 8.79
CA PHE A 170 13.07 14.27 9.26
C PHE A 170 13.66 14.28 10.67
N TYR A 171 13.04 13.55 11.60
CA TYR A 171 13.48 13.47 13.00
C TYR A 171 14.88 12.85 13.15
N ASP A 172 15.26 11.93 12.26
CA ASP A 172 16.58 11.29 12.27
C ASP A 172 17.69 12.16 11.63
N ARG A 173 17.36 13.30 11.01
CA ARG A 173 18.35 14.16 10.34
C ARG A 173 19.03 15.11 11.32
N ASN A 174 20.30 15.39 11.07
CA ASN A 174 21.08 16.44 11.75
C ASN A 174 20.42 17.82 11.66
N GLU A 175 19.62 18.07 10.62
CA GLU A 175 18.86 19.30 10.47
C GLU A 175 17.84 19.50 11.61
N PHE A 176 17.11 18.46 12.00
CA PHE A 176 16.16 18.54 13.11
C PHE A 176 16.87 18.82 14.45
N GLN A 177 18.02 18.17 14.68
CA GLN A 177 18.85 18.43 15.87
C GLN A 177 19.36 19.88 15.91
N ARG A 178 19.74 20.45 14.76
CA ARG A 178 20.14 21.86 14.67
C ARG A 178 18.98 22.81 14.95
N LEU A 179 17.78 22.49 14.48
CA LEU A 179 16.57 23.25 14.79
C LEU A 179 16.28 23.24 16.29
N GLU A 180 16.40 22.08 16.94
CA GLU A 180 16.26 21.92 18.40
C GLU A 180 17.30 22.71 19.20
N GLN A 181 18.55 22.76 18.75
CA GLN A 181 19.60 23.56 19.39
C GLN A 181 19.39 25.07 19.22
N ARG A 182 18.73 25.49 18.13
CA ARG A 182 18.57 26.89 17.77
C ARG A 182 17.31 27.52 18.37
N PHE A 183 16.27 26.72 18.57
CA PHE A 183 14.94 27.19 18.94
C PHE A 183 14.38 26.49 20.17
N ASN A 184 13.87 27.27 21.12
CA ASN A 184 13.30 26.80 22.37
C ASN A 184 11.85 26.31 22.25
N TYR A 185 11.20 26.55 21.11
CA TYR A 185 9.80 26.19 20.92
C TYR A 185 9.55 25.58 19.53
N LEU A 186 8.72 24.54 19.49
CA LEU A 186 8.20 23.89 18.29
C LEU A 186 6.67 23.87 18.36
N MET A 187 5.99 24.43 17.37
CA MET A 187 4.55 24.30 17.16
C MET A 187 4.28 23.41 15.96
N GLU A 188 3.39 22.44 16.15
CA GLU A 188 2.89 21.56 15.10
C GLU A 188 1.42 21.85 14.81
N PHE A 189 1.05 21.93 13.53
CA PHE A 189 -0.34 22.00 13.08
C PHE A 189 -0.51 21.32 11.71
N ASP A 190 -1.71 20.82 11.44
CA ASP A 190 -2.06 20.09 10.21
C ASP A 190 -3.28 20.70 9.50
N ILE A 191 -3.41 20.40 8.21
CA ILE A 191 -4.59 20.76 7.42
C ILE A 191 -5.69 19.73 7.65
N SER A 192 -6.87 20.19 8.08
CA SER A 192 -8.02 19.32 8.31
C SER A 192 -8.56 18.75 7.00
N LYS A 193 -8.62 17.42 6.91
CA LYS A 193 -9.17 16.67 5.77
C LYS A 193 -8.65 17.17 4.41
N CYS A 194 -7.35 17.43 4.31
CA CYS A 194 -6.70 18.11 3.17
C CYS A 194 -7.27 17.67 1.81
N PHE A 195 -7.15 16.39 1.44
CA PHE A 195 -7.59 15.89 0.12
C PHE A 195 -9.10 16.04 -0.14
N TYR A 196 -9.95 15.99 0.89
CA TYR A 196 -11.40 16.12 0.74
C TYR A 196 -11.84 17.59 0.59
N HIS A 197 -11.01 18.55 1.03
CA HIS A 197 -11.30 19.98 0.94
C HIS A 197 -10.60 20.69 -0.23
N ILE A 198 -9.67 20.02 -0.93
CA ILE A 198 -9.04 20.61 -2.11
C ILE A 198 -10.10 20.91 -3.17
N TYR A 199 -10.26 22.18 -3.48
CA TYR A 199 -11.06 22.65 -4.61
C TYR A 199 -10.19 22.57 -5.87
N THR A 200 -10.58 21.79 -6.87
CA THR A 200 -9.69 21.45 -8.00
C THR A 200 -9.20 22.69 -8.76
N HIS A 201 -10.07 23.68 -8.98
CA HIS A 201 -9.71 24.96 -9.60
C HIS A 201 -8.67 25.78 -8.84
N SER A 202 -8.39 25.45 -7.58
CA SER A 202 -7.34 26.12 -6.79
C SER A 202 -5.94 25.90 -7.34
N VAL A 203 -5.71 24.84 -8.13
CA VAL A 203 -4.45 24.65 -8.86
C VAL A 203 -4.23 25.77 -9.88
N THR A 204 -5.28 26.24 -10.54
CA THR A 204 -5.20 27.36 -11.48
C THR A 204 -4.80 28.64 -10.76
N TRP A 205 -5.26 28.86 -9.52
CA TRP A 205 -4.86 30.00 -8.68
C TRP A 205 -3.43 29.87 -8.13
N ALA A 206 -2.91 28.64 -8.05
CA ALA A 206 -1.55 28.39 -7.61
C ALA A 206 -0.53 28.58 -8.75
N VAL A 207 -0.92 28.23 -9.99
CA VAL A 207 -0.06 28.35 -11.18
C VAL A 207 -0.17 29.74 -11.82
N LYS A 208 -1.38 30.29 -11.91
CA LYS A 208 -1.70 31.63 -12.42
C LYS A 208 -2.33 32.46 -11.29
N ASP A 209 -2.13 33.77 -11.28
CA ASP A 209 -2.91 34.62 -10.38
C ASP A 209 -4.42 34.48 -10.69
N LYS A 210 -5.27 34.68 -9.68
CA LYS A 210 -6.72 34.41 -9.75
C LYS A 210 -7.44 35.21 -10.85
N GLU A 211 -6.94 36.37 -11.23
CA GLU A 211 -7.51 37.21 -12.29
C GLU A 211 -7.13 36.70 -13.68
N SER A 212 -5.86 36.31 -13.88
CA SER A 212 -5.41 35.63 -15.10
C SER A 212 -6.06 34.26 -15.30
N ALA A 213 -6.35 33.54 -14.20
CA ALA A 213 -7.10 32.29 -14.22
C ALA A 213 -8.50 32.46 -14.82
N LYS A 214 -9.21 33.53 -14.45
CA LYS A 214 -10.57 33.81 -14.98
C LYS A 214 -10.55 34.21 -16.46
N ARG A 215 -9.53 34.96 -16.89
CA ARG A 215 -9.38 35.41 -18.29
C ARG A 215 -9.05 34.27 -19.25
N ASN A 216 -8.23 33.32 -18.81
CA ASN A 216 -7.69 32.23 -19.64
C ASN A 216 -8.36 30.88 -19.38
N ALA A 217 -9.59 30.88 -18.83
CA ALA A 217 -10.30 29.66 -18.43
C ALA A 217 -10.62 28.70 -19.59
N ARG A 218 -10.58 29.19 -20.84
CA ARG A 218 -10.87 28.41 -22.05
C ARG A 218 -9.61 27.94 -22.80
N GLU A 219 -8.42 28.30 -22.34
CA GLU A 219 -7.15 27.92 -22.98
C GLU A 219 -6.71 26.51 -22.58
N THR A 220 -6.06 25.80 -23.51
CA THR A 220 -5.44 24.49 -23.29
C THR A 220 -4.10 24.64 -22.56
N SER A 221 -4.17 24.93 -21.27
CA SER A 221 -3.01 25.08 -20.40
C SER A 221 -2.82 23.89 -19.45
N PHE A 222 -1.66 23.80 -18.81
CA PHE A 222 -1.36 22.74 -17.84
C PHE A 222 -2.38 22.69 -16.70
N GLU A 223 -2.62 23.83 -16.06
CA GLU A 223 -3.47 23.92 -14.87
C GLU A 223 -4.94 23.57 -15.19
N ASN A 224 -5.46 24.03 -16.34
CA ASN A 224 -6.82 23.68 -16.78
C ASN A 224 -6.90 22.18 -17.16
N SER A 225 -5.86 21.63 -17.79
CA SER A 225 -5.82 20.20 -18.15
C SER A 225 -5.81 19.32 -16.92
N PHE A 226 -4.97 19.67 -15.93
CA PHE A 226 -4.81 18.88 -14.71
C PHE A 226 -6.05 18.99 -13.81
N ASP A 227 -6.59 20.20 -13.63
CA ASP A 227 -7.87 20.44 -12.94
C ASP A 227 -9.01 19.59 -13.54
N LYS A 228 -9.22 19.68 -14.86
CA LYS A 228 -10.27 18.91 -15.54
C LYS A 228 -10.06 17.41 -15.40
N LEU A 229 -8.81 16.93 -15.46
CA LEU A 229 -8.53 15.50 -15.30
C LEU A 229 -8.81 15.01 -13.87
N MET A 230 -8.50 15.83 -12.84
CA MET A 230 -8.84 15.50 -11.45
C MET A 230 -10.36 15.42 -11.24
N GLN A 231 -11.13 16.31 -11.86
CA GLN A 231 -12.60 16.25 -11.86
C GLN A 231 -13.10 14.97 -12.56
N LEU A 232 -12.60 14.68 -13.77
CA LEU A 232 -13.00 13.48 -14.53
C LEU A 232 -12.70 12.18 -13.77
N ALA A 233 -11.61 12.12 -13.02
CA ALA A 233 -11.24 10.97 -12.20
C ALA A 233 -12.09 10.82 -10.92
N ASN A 234 -12.86 11.85 -10.55
CA ASN A 234 -13.65 11.92 -9.32
C ASN A 234 -15.12 12.26 -9.61
N TYR A 235 -15.75 11.58 -10.56
CA TYR A 235 -17.17 11.76 -10.91
C TYR A 235 -17.56 13.22 -11.26
N ASN A 236 -16.67 13.96 -11.91
CA ASN A 236 -16.83 15.40 -12.23
C ASN A 236 -17.00 16.31 -10.98
N GLU A 237 -16.65 15.84 -9.78
CA GLU A 237 -16.64 16.67 -8.59
C GLU A 237 -15.54 17.71 -8.63
N THR A 238 -15.86 18.92 -8.17
CA THR A 238 -14.90 20.04 -8.08
C THR A 238 -14.35 20.24 -6.66
N ASN A 239 -15.00 19.63 -5.67
CA ASN A 239 -14.58 19.66 -4.27
C ASN A 239 -14.10 18.26 -3.85
N GLY A 240 -12.86 18.20 -3.41
CA GLY A 240 -12.19 16.96 -3.06
C GLY A 240 -11.52 16.30 -4.28
N ILE A 241 -10.46 15.57 -3.99
CA ILE A 241 -9.75 14.74 -4.96
C ILE A 241 -9.64 13.30 -4.46
N VAL A 242 -9.50 12.36 -5.39
CA VAL A 242 -9.35 10.93 -5.07
C VAL A 242 -8.19 10.70 -4.10
N VAL A 243 -8.41 9.88 -3.08
CA VAL A 243 -7.44 9.64 -2.01
C VAL A 243 -6.78 8.29 -2.20
N GLY A 244 -5.45 8.23 -2.06
CA GLY A 244 -4.67 7.01 -2.22
C GLY A 244 -3.59 7.15 -3.29
N PRO A 245 -3.93 7.49 -4.54
CA PRO A 245 -2.97 7.70 -5.62
C PRO A 245 -1.95 8.82 -5.30
N GLU A 246 -0.70 8.64 -5.71
CA GLU A 246 0.37 9.63 -5.51
C GLU A 246 0.18 10.87 -6.40
N ILE A 247 -0.50 10.73 -7.55
CA ILE A 247 -0.86 11.88 -8.39
C ILE A 247 -1.68 12.95 -7.63
N SER A 248 -2.57 12.53 -6.72
CA SER A 248 -3.33 13.45 -5.88
C SER A 248 -2.45 14.22 -4.88
N ARG A 249 -1.36 13.60 -4.41
CA ARG A 249 -0.36 14.27 -3.57
C ARG A 249 0.45 15.29 -4.36
N ILE A 250 0.83 14.96 -5.59
CA ILE A 250 1.52 15.91 -6.49
C ILE A 250 0.62 17.11 -6.77
N PHE A 251 -0.67 16.89 -7.03
CA PHE A 251 -1.65 17.96 -7.22
C PHE A 251 -1.75 18.86 -5.99
N ALA A 252 -1.86 18.28 -4.79
CA ALA A 252 -1.87 19.03 -3.53
C ALA A 252 -0.56 19.78 -3.28
N GLU A 253 0.59 19.18 -3.58
CA GLU A 253 1.91 19.76 -3.38
C GLU A 253 2.10 21.04 -4.21
N ILE A 254 1.59 21.08 -5.45
CA ILE A 254 1.63 22.31 -6.29
C ILE A 254 0.91 23.47 -5.59
N ILE A 255 -0.28 23.20 -5.03
CA ILE A 255 -1.08 24.21 -4.33
C ILE A 255 -0.38 24.65 -3.03
N LEU A 256 0.08 23.69 -2.23
CA LEU A 256 0.69 23.96 -0.93
C LEU A 256 2.04 24.68 -1.05
N GLN A 257 2.82 24.44 -2.11
CA GLN A 257 4.03 25.23 -2.33
C GLN A 257 3.73 26.69 -2.66
N GLN A 258 2.62 26.98 -3.34
CA GLN A 258 2.23 28.38 -3.55
C GLN A 258 1.77 29.03 -2.24
N VAL A 259 1.10 28.29 -1.36
CA VAL A 259 0.79 28.76 0.01
C VAL A 259 2.07 29.07 0.77
N ASP A 260 3.05 28.15 0.75
CA ASP A 260 4.35 28.31 1.42
C ASP A 260 5.05 29.61 1.00
N LEU A 261 5.06 29.89 -0.32
CA LEU A 261 5.66 31.12 -0.88
C LEU A 261 4.91 32.38 -0.43
N ASN A 262 3.59 32.37 -0.49
CA ASN A 262 2.77 33.52 -0.10
C ASN A 262 2.95 33.86 1.39
N VAL A 263 3.05 32.82 2.24
CA VAL A 263 3.29 32.99 3.68
C VAL A 263 4.69 33.54 3.93
N SER A 264 5.72 32.97 3.27
CA SER A 264 7.11 33.44 3.41
C SER A 264 7.22 34.93 3.04
N LYS A 265 6.64 35.33 1.90
CA LYS A 265 6.64 36.73 1.45
C LYS A 265 5.98 37.69 2.45
N ARG A 266 4.91 37.27 3.13
CA ARG A 266 4.20 38.11 4.12
C ARG A 266 4.95 38.23 5.44
N LEU A 267 5.71 37.20 5.80
CA LEU A 267 6.49 37.19 7.04
C LEU A 267 7.82 37.94 6.89
N GLU A 268 8.39 37.99 5.69
CA GLU A 268 9.64 38.72 5.39
C GLU A 268 9.61 40.20 5.79
N GLU A 269 8.42 40.82 5.83
CA GLU A 269 8.25 42.22 6.25
C GLU A 269 8.46 42.42 7.77
N GLN A 270 8.28 41.38 8.58
CA GLN A 270 8.25 41.47 10.05
C GLN A 270 9.30 40.61 10.74
N TYR A 271 9.68 39.48 10.13
CA TYR A 271 10.54 38.47 10.74
C TYR A 271 11.53 37.91 9.71
N LYS A 272 12.75 37.62 10.17
CA LYS A 272 13.81 37.06 9.36
C LYS A 272 13.81 35.53 9.43
N TYR A 273 13.50 34.90 8.29
CA TYR A 273 13.57 33.44 8.15
C TYR A 273 14.97 32.91 8.51
N GLY A 274 15.01 31.79 9.22
CA GLY A 274 16.21 31.26 9.82
C GLY A 274 16.49 31.89 11.18
N VAL A 275 16.43 33.21 11.34
CA VAL A 275 16.82 33.85 12.62
C VAL A 275 15.70 33.81 13.64
N ASP A 276 14.56 34.39 13.29
CA ASP A 276 13.43 34.57 14.21
C ASP A 276 12.51 33.34 14.22
N TYR A 277 12.40 32.68 13.07
CA TYR A 277 11.61 31.45 12.92
C TYR A 277 12.15 30.57 11.79
N GLU A 278 11.81 29.28 11.84
CA GLU A 278 11.94 28.35 10.73
C GLU A 278 10.67 27.52 10.57
N VAL A 279 10.37 27.11 9.33
CA VAL A 279 9.20 26.26 9.02
C VAL A 279 9.65 25.07 8.20
N ARG A 280 9.08 23.91 8.47
CA ARG A 280 9.15 22.72 7.62
C ARG A 280 7.74 22.17 7.40
N ARG A 281 7.44 21.72 6.20
CA ARG A 281 6.15 21.12 5.84
C ARG A 281 6.35 19.71 5.29
N TYR A 282 5.67 18.71 5.85
CA TYR A 282 5.60 17.36 5.30
C TYR A 282 4.16 17.07 4.88
N VAL A 283 3.89 17.09 3.57
CA VAL A 283 2.53 16.96 3.03
C VAL A 283 1.62 18.06 3.65
N ASP A 284 0.71 17.70 4.54
CA ASP A 284 -0.23 18.57 5.25
C ASP A 284 0.20 18.95 6.67
N ASP A 285 1.27 18.36 7.20
CA ASP A 285 1.83 18.65 8.52
C ASP A 285 2.86 19.79 8.47
N TYR A 286 2.69 20.81 9.31
CA TYR A 286 3.63 21.92 9.48
C TYR A 286 4.33 21.87 10.84
N PHE A 287 5.63 22.16 10.82
CA PHE A 287 6.52 22.27 11.98
C PHE A 287 7.12 23.67 12.00
N VAL A 288 6.73 24.50 12.98
CA VAL A 288 7.20 25.88 13.12
C VAL A 288 8.09 25.99 14.35
N PHE A 289 9.30 26.49 14.18
CA PHE A 289 10.30 26.67 15.22
C PHE A 289 10.53 28.15 15.49
N SER A 290 10.61 28.56 16.75
CA SER A 290 10.96 29.93 17.14
C SER A 290 11.44 29.99 18.60
N ASN A 291 12.08 31.09 18.98
CA ASN A 291 12.40 31.43 20.36
C ASN A 291 11.33 32.31 21.02
N ASP A 292 10.33 32.78 20.27
CA ASP A 292 9.21 33.56 20.79
C ASP A 292 7.87 32.89 20.43
N PRO A 293 7.06 32.45 21.42
CA PRO A 293 5.74 31.89 21.18
C PRO A 293 4.79 32.80 20.38
N LYS A 294 4.95 34.13 20.46
CA LYS A 294 4.15 35.08 19.68
C LYS A 294 4.41 34.98 18.19
N ILE A 295 5.66 34.68 17.81
CA ILE A 295 6.03 34.47 16.41
C ILE A 295 5.38 33.19 15.89
N LEU A 296 5.37 32.11 16.68
CA LEU A 296 4.68 30.86 16.32
C LEU A 296 3.19 31.10 15.99
N GLU A 297 2.49 31.82 16.87
CA GLU A 297 1.08 32.17 16.66
C GLU A 297 0.86 33.08 15.46
N THR A 298 1.79 34.01 15.22
CA THR A 298 1.72 34.90 14.04
C THR A 298 1.89 34.10 12.75
N VAL A 299 2.89 33.22 12.69
CA VAL A 299 3.12 32.30 11.56
C VAL A 299 1.90 31.44 11.30
N LYS A 300 1.34 30.80 12.35
CA LYS A 300 0.12 29.98 12.25
C LYS A 300 -1.07 30.78 11.69
N LYS A 301 -1.29 32.02 12.16
CA LYS A 301 -2.35 32.90 11.66
C LYS A 301 -2.16 33.28 10.19
N VAL A 302 -0.93 33.54 9.76
CA VAL A 302 -0.64 33.83 8.35
C VAL A 302 -0.92 32.60 7.49
N PHE A 303 -0.50 31.41 7.90
CA PHE A 303 -0.86 30.15 7.23
C PHE A 303 -2.37 29.95 7.18
N GLN A 304 -3.09 30.15 8.29
CA GLN A 304 -4.55 30.01 8.34
C GLN A 304 -5.25 30.93 7.33
N LYS A 305 -4.79 32.19 7.20
CA LYS A 305 -5.33 33.15 6.24
C LYS A 305 -5.06 32.74 4.79
N GLU A 306 -3.82 32.33 4.48
CA GLU A 306 -3.45 31.93 3.12
C GLU A 306 -4.13 30.61 2.71
N LEU A 307 -4.17 29.61 3.59
CA LEU A 307 -4.91 28.37 3.34
C LEU A 307 -6.40 28.64 3.07
N GLY A 308 -7.01 29.57 3.81
CA GLY A 308 -8.40 29.98 3.60
C GLY A 308 -8.67 30.52 2.20
N PHE A 309 -7.70 31.22 1.57
CA PHE A 309 -7.82 31.65 0.18
C PHE A 309 -7.96 30.48 -0.80
N TYR A 310 -7.27 29.37 -0.53
CA TYR A 310 -7.33 28.12 -1.30
C TYR A 310 -8.44 27.17 -0.80
N LYS A 311 -9.35 27.63 0.08
CA LYS A 311 -10.43 26.85 0.71
C LYS A 311 -9.94 25.67 1.57
N LEU A 312 -8.72 25.77 2.10
CA LEU A 312 -8.15 24.81 3.05
C LEU A 312 -8.18 25.38 4.46
N TYR A 313 -8.33 24.52 5.46
CA TYR A 313 -8.52 24.93 6.85
C TYR A 313 -7.61 24.12 7.77
N LEU A 314 -7.05 24.79 8.79
CA LEU A 314 -6.28 24.13 9.84
C LEU A 314 -7.19 23.32 10.77
N ASN A 315 -6.65 22.26 11.35
CA ASN A 315 -7.34 21.50 12.38
C ASN A 315 -7.38 22.30 13.70
N PRO A 316 -8.56 22.54 14.29
CA PRO A 316 -8.67 23.37 15.50
C PRO A 316 -8.10 22.69 16.76
N THR A 317 -7.99 21.37 16.78
CA THR A 317 -7.60 20.61 17.99
C THR A 317 -6.10 20.34 18.11
N LYS A 318 -5.32 20.60 17.06
CA LYS A 318 -3.88 20.28 17.00
C LYS A 318 -3.04 21.54 16.94
N SER A 319 -2.77 22.14 18.09
CA SER A 319 -1.68 23.10 18.20
C SER A 319 -1.14 23.12 19.61
N ASP A 320 -0.18 22.23 19.86
CA ASP A 320 0.58 22.22 21.10
C ASP A 320 1.97 22.79 20.83
N ILE A 321 2.40 23.70 21.71
CA ILE A 321 3.76 24.22 21.71
C ILE A 321 4.61 23.30 22.57
N LYS A 322 5.63 22.69 21.96
CA LYS A 322 6.60 21.81 22.61
C LYS A 322 7.87 22.59 22.96
N THR A 323 8.57 22.15 24.00
CA THR A 323 9.89 22.66 24.42
C THR A 323 10.93 21.53 24.35
N PRO A 324 12.23 21.85 24.18
CA PRO A 324 13.29 20.85 24.13
C PRO A 324 13.40 20.01 25.42
N PRO A 325 13.77 18.72 25.33
CA PRO A 325 14.00 17.99 24.08
C PRO A 325 12.68 17.66 23.36
N PHE A 326 12.64 17.85 22.04
CA PHE A 326 11.49 17.56 21.17
C PHE A 326 11.28 16.05 20.93
N ILE A 327 11.81 15.20 21.81
CA ILE A 327 11.61 13.76 21.77
C ILE A 327 10.18 13.41 22.17
N THR A 328 9.61 12.43 21.50
CA THR A 328 8.26 11.93 21.83
C THR A 328 8.35 10.67 22.68
N ASN A 329 7.32 10.40 23.47
CA ASN A 329 7.17 9.12 24.18
C ASN A 329 7.26 7.93 23.22
N VAL A 330 6.82 8.10 21.97
CA VAL A 330 6.94 7.09 20.91
C VAL A 330 8.41 6.76 20.62
N THR A 331 9.27 7.77 20.51
CA THR A 331 10.71 7.58 20.28
C THR A 331 11.36 6.81 21.43
N VAL A 332 11.02 7.15 22.68
CA VAL A 332 11.54 6.46 23.87
C VAL A 332 11.08 5.00 23.89
N GLY A 333 9.78 4.75 23.73
CA GLY A 333 9.21 3.40 23.70
C GLY A 333 9.78 2.53 22.59
N LYS A 334 10.04 3.09 21.39
CA LYS A 334 10.71 2.37 20.29
C LYS A 334 12.12 1.92 20.65
N ARG A 335 12.88 2.77 21.34
CA ARG A 335 14.25 2.46 21.78
C ARG A 335 14.26 1.35 22.83
N GLU A 336 13.35 1.41 23.81
CA GLU A 336 13.21 0.34 24.82
C GLU A 336 12.79 -0.98 24.17
N LEU A 337 11.80 -0.96 23.26
CA LEU A 337 11.37 -2.15 22.53
C LEU A 337 12.50 -2.75 21.70
N GLN A 338 13.32 -1.92 21.05
CA GLN A 338 14.47 -2.41 20.28
C GLN A 338 15.45 -3.20 21.16
N GLY A 339 15.71 -2.72 22.38
CA GLY A 339 16.53 -3.44 23.35
C GLY A 339 15.93 -4.80 23.72
N LEU A 340 14.62 -4.84 23.99
CA LEU A 340 13.91 -6.09 24.30
C LEU A 340 13.95 -7.09 23.13
N LEU A 341 13.73 -6.62 21.90
CA LEU A 341 13.78 -7.44 20.69
C LEU A 341 15.17 -8.03 20.43
N LEU A 342 16.22 -7.21 20.61
CA LEU A 342 17.60 -7.67 20.48
C LEU A 342 17.95 -8.71 21.55
N SER A 343 17.59 -8.45 22.81
CA SER A 343 17.81 -9.39 23.90
C SER A 343 17.13 -10.74 23.66
N LEU A 344 15.86 -10.72 23.22
CA LEU A 344 15.15 -11.94 22.83
C LEU A 344 15.86 -12.63 21.67
N TYR A 345 16.17 -11.91 20.59
CA TYR A 345 16.82 -12.49 19.42
C TYR A 345 18.18 -13.12 19.76
N GLU A 346 18.99 -12.46 20.57
CA GLU A 346 20.28 -12.99 21.02
C GLU A 346 20.11 -14.24 21.89
N SER A 347 19.10 -14.28 22.77
CA SER A 347 18.80 -15.45 23.59
C SER A 347 18.40 -16.70 22.79
N LEU A 348 18.04 -16.54 21.51
CA LEU A 348 17.73 -17.67 20.63
C LEU A 348 18.99 -18.39 20.13
N PHE A 349 20.19 -17.84 20.33
CA PHE A 349 21.44 -18.43 19.85
C PHE A 349 22.49 -18.56 20.95
N GLU A 350 23.31 -19.60 20.81
CA GLU A 350 24.51 -19.89 21.60
C GLU A 350 25.72 -19.87 20.67
N ILE A 351 26.89 -19.47 21.19
CA ILE A 351 28.15 -19.58 20.45
C ILE A 351 28.76 -20.93 20.80
N LYS A 352 28.98 -21.78 19.80
CA LYS A 352 29.70 -23.05 19.94
C LYS A 352 31.04 -22.94 19.21
N GLU A 353 32.10 -23.40 19.86
CA GLU A 353 33.42 -23.52 19.22
C GLU A 353 33.50 -24.86 18.49
N ILE A 354 33.66 -24.81 17.16
CA ILE A 354 33.86 -26.02 16.36
C ILE A 354 35.34 -26.12 16.03
N LYS A 355 35.96 -27.26 16.38
CA LYS A 355 37.31 -27.61 15.92
C LYS A 355 37.21 -28.20 14.51
N THR A 356 37.57 -27.43 13.51
CA THR A 356 37.68 -27.92 12.13
C THR A 356 38.92 -28.80 12.01
N VAL A 357 38.76 -30.07 11.60
CA VAL A 357 39.87 -31.03 11.48
C VAL A 357 40.87 -30.49 10.44
N GLY A 358 42.08 -30.15 10.88
CA GLY A 358 43.20 -29.72 10.01
C GLY A 358 43.54 -28.23 10.02
N ILE A 359 42.84 -27.38 10.78
CA ILE A 359 43.19 -25.95 10.95
C ILE A 359 43.22 -25.63 12.45
N GLU A 360 44.34 -25.10 12.98
CA GLU A 360 44.52 -24.75 14.40
C GLU A 360 43.68 -23.55 14.88
N LYS A 361 42.81 -22.98 14.03
CA LYS A 361 41.93 -21.86 14.41
C LYS A 361 40.56 -22.40 14.83
N LEU A 362 40.20 -22.12 16.08
CA LEU A 362 38.85 -22.29 16.61
C LEU A 362 37.90 -21.37 15.83
N GLU A 363 36.98 -21.93 15.05
CA GLU A 363 35.89 -21.15 14.44
C GLU A 363 34.72 -21.09 15.42
N GLN A 364 34.32 -19.88 15.79
CA GLN A 364 33.13 -19.62 16.59
C GLN A 364 31.92 -19.63 15.66
N VAL A 365 31.06 -20.63 15.81
CA VAL A 365 29.82 -20.73 15.03
C VAL A 365 28.64 -20.41 15.94
N LYS A 366 27.76 -19.54 15.46
CA LYS A 366 26.52 -19.19 16.13
C LYS A 366 25.48 -20.27 15.81
N VAL A 367 24.95 -20.91 16.83
CA VAL A 367 24.06 -22.07 16.71
C VAL A 367 22.77 -21.79 17.50
N LEU A 368 21.63 -22.31 17.03
CA LEU A 368 20.36 -22.13 17.75
C LEU A 368 20.40 -22.80 19.12
N THR A 369 19.89 -22.07 20.12
CA THR A 369 19.70 -22.62 21.47
C THR A 369 18.56 -23.63 21.48
N ARG A 370 18.68 -24.66 22.33
CA ARG A 370 17.58 -25.62 22.50
C ARG A 370 16.47 -25.02 23.37
N ILE A 371 15.45 -24.48 22.72
CA ILE A 371 14.25 -23.96 23.37
C ILE A 371 13.42 -25.14 23.88
N ARG A 372 13.29 -25.29 25.20
CA ARG A 372 12.45 -26.35 25.82
C ARG A 372 11.02 -25.92 26.14
N ARG A 373 10.79 -24.61 26.31
CA ARG A 373 9.49 -24.05 26.75
C ARG A 373 9.12 -22.83 25.89
N PRO A 374 8.71 -23.04 24.62
CA PRO A 374 8.45 -21.94 23.68
C PRO A 374 7.39 -20.95 24.22
N ASN A 375 6.26 -21.48 24.73
CA ASN A 375 5.17 -20.66 25.27
C ASN A 375 5.59 -19.78 26.46
N SER A 376 6.53 -20.24 27.29
CA SER A 376 7.01 -19.44 28.43
C SER A 376 7.87 -18.27 27.97
N ILE A 377 8.66 -18.45 26.92
CA ILE A 377 9.49 -17.40 26.32
C ILE A 377 8.60 -16.36 25.64
N SER A 378 7.63 -16.79 24.83
CA SER A 378 6.69 -15.88 24.16
C SER A 378 5.88 -15.07 25.18
N GLN A 379 5.35 -15.71 26.22
CA GLN A 379 4.61 -15.02 27.29
C GLN A 379 5.47 -14.03 28.08
N LYS A 380 6.73 -14.35 28.37
CA LYS A 380 7.65 -13.42 29.05
C LYS A 380 7.86 -12.18 28.20
N PHE A 381 8.20 -12.35 26.92
CA PHE A 381 8.38 -11.24 25.98
C PHE A 381 7.10 -10.39 25.87
N ILE A 382 5.93 -11.03 25.77
CA ILE A 382 4.64 -10.33 25.70
C ILE A 382 4.41 -9.46 26.95
N LYS A 383 4.67 -9.99 28.15
CA LYS A 383 4.54 -9.22 29.40
C LYS A 383 5.52 -8.05 29.44
N ASP A 384 6.78 -8.27 29.07
CA ASP A 384 7.79 -7.20 29.06
C ASP A 384 7.41 -6.11 28.04
N PHE A 385 6.89 -6.49 26.88
CA PHE A 385 6.33 -5.56 25.89
C PHE A 385 5.15 -4.76 26.44
N GLN A 386 4.21 -5.40 27.16
CA GLN A 386 3.11 -4.70 27.84
C GLN A 386 3.62 -3.66 28.85
N CYS A 387 4.69 -4.00 29.59
CA CYS A 387 5.34 -3.07 30.51
C CYS A 387 5.93 -1.85 29.79
N VAL A 388 6.60 -2.02 28.64
CA VAL A 388 7.15 -0.92 27.82
C VAL A 388 6.04 0.01 27.35
N VAL A 389 4.94 -0.54 26.82
CA VAL A 389 3.78 0.23 26.35
C VAL A 389 3.18 1.06 27.49
N LYS A 390 2.95 0.42 28.65
CA LYS A 390 2.36 1.09 29.83
C LYS A 390 3.27 2.17 30.40
N ARG A 391 4.59 1.92 30.51
CA ARG A 391 5.54 2.87 31.09
C ARG A 391 5.64 4.17 30.30
N ASN A 392 5.56 4.07 28.97
CA ASN A 392 5.68 5.22 28.07
C ASN A 392 4.33 5.90 27.77
N ASN A 393 3.24 5.49 28.42
CA ASN A 393 1.87 5.96 28.13
C ASN A 393 1.52 5.86 26.63
N LEU A 394 1.89 4.74 26.01
CA LEU A 394 1.64 4.48 24.60
C LEU A 394 0.48 3.50 24.44
N THR A 395 -0.06 3.44 23.23
CA THR A 395 -0.97 2.39 22.79
C THR A 395 -0.21 1.29 22.06
N TYR A 396 -0.73 0.06 22.10
CA TYR A 396 -0.07 -1.10 21.51
C TYR A 396 0.18 -0.96 19.99
N ASP A 397 -0.69 -0.24 19.29
CA ASP A 397 -0.64 -0.09 17.84
C ASP A 397 0.61 0.66 17.36
N ILE A 398 1.13 1.57 18.17
CA ILE A 398 2.30 2.38 17.81
C ILE A 398 3.55 1.51 17.67
N LEU A 399 3.72 0.53 18.56
CA LEU A 399 4.95 -0.25 18.70
C LEU A 399 4.89 -1.66 18.06
N SER A 400 3.70 -2.24 17.91
CA SER A 400 3.57 -3.61 17.39
C SER A 400 4.09 -3.79 15.96
N LYS A 401 4.02 -2.73 15.12
CA LYS A 401 4.57 -2.74 13.75
C LYS A 401 6.08 -3.01 13.75
N ASP A 402 6.78 -2.52 14.77
CA ASP A 402 8.24 -2.66 14.89
C ASP A 402 8.64 -4.11 15.22
N ILE A 403 7.83 -4.82 16.01
CA ILE A 403 8.02 -6.25 16.33
C ILE A 403 7.98 -7.08 15.04
N ILE A 404 6.93 -6.93 14.23
CA ILE A 404 6.76 -7.67 12.97
C ILE A 404 7.89 -7.33 12.00
N ARG A 405 8.26 -6.04 11.89
CA ARG A 405 9.36 -5.60 11.04
C ARG A 405 10.69 -6.23 11.45
N PHE A 406 11.01 -6.21 12.75
CA PHE A 406 12.23 -6.80 13.28
C PHE A 406 12.29 -8.30 12.99
N PHE A 407 11.24 -9.04 13.34
CA PHE A 407 11.22 -10.49 13.12
C PHE A 407 11.18 -10.86 11.65
N LYS A 408 10.55 -10.08 10.77
CA LYS A 408 10.67 -10.29 9.32
C LYS A 408 12.13 -10.26 8.87
N THR A 409 12.87 -9.22 9.25
CA THR A 409 14.28 -9.07 8.88
C THR A 409 15.13 -10.21 9.47
N LYS A 410 14.92 -10.54 10.74
CA LYS A 410 15.67 -11.62 11.40
C LYS A 410 15.32 -13.01 10.87
N PHE A 411 14.06 -13.30 10.61
CA PHE A 411 13.59 -14.56 10.03
C PHE A 411 14.15 -14.77 8.62
N THR A 412 14.13 -13.71 7.80
CA THR A 412 14.77 -13.72 6.47
C THR A 412 16.27 -14.03 6.58
N LYS A 413 16.96 -13.43 7.57
CA LYS A 413 18.39 -13.66 7.81
C LYS A 413 18.67 -15.12 8.20
N ILE A 414 17.92 -15.65 9.17
CA ILE A 414 18.02 -17.04 9.65
C ILE A 414 17.84 -18.03 8.48
N LEU A 415 16.84 -17.80 7.62
CA LEU A 415 16.58 -18.67 6.47
C LEU A 415 17.66 -18.58 5.39
N LYS A 416 18.22 -17.38 5.12
CA LYS A 416 19.27 -17.19 4.10
C LYS A 416 20.61 -17.77 4.50
N GLU A 417 21.00 -17.61 5.75
CA GLU A 417 22.31 -18.01 6.25
C GLU A 417 22.39 -19.52 6.54
N GLY A 418 21.27 -20.24 6.41
CA GLY A 418 21.23 -21.69 6.65
C GLY A 418 21.46 -22.07 8.11
N GLU A 419 21.27 -21.13 9.04
CA GLU A 419 21.52 -21.30 10.49
C GLU A 419 20.50 -22.24 11.18
N LEU A 420 19.52 -22.78 10.44
CA LEU A 420 18.54 -23.72 11.00
C LEU A 420 19.21 -25.08 11.21
N GLU A 421 19.38 -25.46 12.48
CA GLU A 421 19.87 -26.78 12.88
C GLU A 421 19.05 -27.91 12.22
N LYS A 422 19.68 -29.07 12.01
CA LYS A 422 18.98 -30.29 11.57
C LYS A 422 18.02 -30.85 12.63
N ASP A 423 18.11 -30.37 13.88
CA ASP A 423 17.25 -30.80 14.97
C ASP A 423 15.83 -30.25 14.78
N LYS A 424 14.90 -31.16 14.51
CA LYS A 424 13.47 -30.87 14.31
C LYS A 424 12.88 -30.13 15.50
N GLU A 425 13.22 -30.52 16.74
CA GLU A 425 12.61 -29.96 17.94
C GLU A 425 13.00 -28.50 18.15
N VAL A 426 14.25 -28.16 17.83
CA VAL A 426 14.77 -26.78 17.94
C VAL A 426 14.07 -25.87 16.94
N VAL A 427 13.95 -26.31 15.67
CA VAL A 427 13.26 -25.56 14.62
C VAL A 427 11.77 -25.41 14.96
N GLU A 428 11.12 -26.47 15.42
CA GLU A 428 9.70 -26.45 15.81
C GLU A 428 9.44 -25.42 16.91
N ASN A 429 10.20 -25.47 18.00
CA ASN A 429 10.02 -24.58 19.15
C ASN A 429 10.38 -23.13 18.82
N LEU A 430 11.35 -22.90 17.92
CA LEU A 430 11.65 -21.57 17.40
C LEU A 430 10.43 -21.00 16.65
N PHE A 431 9.89 -21.76 15.68
CA PHE A 431 8.75 -21.31 14.88
C PHE A 431 7.51 -21.06 15.74
N ILE A 432 7.22 -21.93 16.72
CA ILE A 432 6.12 -21.73 17.67
C ILE A 432 6.30 -20.42 18.45
N THR A 433 7.49 -20.18 19.02
CA THR A 433 7.78 -18.96 19.78
C THR A 433 7.63 -17.70 18.92
N LEU A 434 8.13 -17.75 17.68
CA LEU A 434 8.06 -16.63 16.75
C LEU A 434 6.62 -16.34 16.32
N PHE A 435 5.85 -17.36 15.95
CA PHE A 435 4.46 -17.18 15.52
C PHE A 435 3.55 -16.72 16.67
N ASP A 436 3.77 -17.17 17.91
CA ASP A 436 3.07 -16.62 19.09
C ASP A 436 3.24 -15.10 19.18
N ILE A 437 4.48 -14.63 19.12
CA ILE A 437 4.81 -13.21 19.25
C ILE A 437 4.29 -12.42 18.05
N LEU A 438 4.45 -12.95 16.83
CA LEU A 438 4.03 -12.31 15.59
C LEU A 438 2.51 -12.15 15.52
N PHE A 439 1.74 -13.21 15.80
CA PHE A 439 0.28 -13.14 15.78
C PHE A 439 -0.26 -12.30 16.94
N TYR A 440 0.37 -12.34 18.12
CA TYR A 440 0.03 -11.41 19.20
C TYR A 440 0.23 -9.95 18.78
N ALA A 441 1.41 -9.58 18.30
CA ALA A 441 1.70 -8.23 17.84
C ALA A 441 0.79 -7.80 16.67
N TYR A 442 0.52 -8.71 15.74
CA TYR A 442 -0.39 -8.47 14.63
C TYR A 442 -1.83 -8.23 15.10
N SER A 443 -2.34 -9.05 16.03
CA SER A 443 -3.69 -8.91 16.57
C SER A 443 -3.97 -7.56 17.25
N LEU A 444 -2.91 -6.93 17.76
CA LEU A 444 -2.97 -5.61 18.39
C LEU A 444 -2.95 -4.46 17.36
N ASN A 445 -2.41 -4.69 16.16
CA ASN A 445 -2.42 -3.70 15.07
C ASN A 445 -2.48 -4.34 13.70
N ILE A 446 -3.72 -4.50 13.25
CA ILE A 446 -4.04 -5.04 11.94
C ILE A 446 -4.12 -3.87 10.97
N ASN A 447 -3.09 -3.73 10.13
CA ASN A 447 -3.03 -2.77 9.03
C ASN A 447 -2.31 -3.41 7.85
N SER A 448 -2.53 -2.88 6.64
CA SER A 448 -2.02 -3.46 5.40
C SER A 448 -0.50 -3.70 5.43
N ASN A 449 0.28 -2.80 6.03
CA ASN A 449 1.74 -2.95 6.13
C ASN A 449 2.15 -4.12 7.06
N THR A 450 1.51 -4.26 8.23
CA THR A 450 1.78 -5.40 9.12
C THR A 450 1.31 -6.71 8.51
N THR A 451 0.17 -6.72 7.82
CA THR A 451 -0.34 -7.89 7.11
C THR A 451 0.61 -8.35 6.01
N PHE A 452 1.12 -7.45 5.15
CA PHE A 452 2.06 -7.84 4.10
C PHE A 452 3.33 -8.46 4.69
N LYS A 453 3.89 -7.89 5.77
CA LYS A 453 5.08 -8.47 6.41
C LYS A 453 4.79 -9.82 7.05
N LEU A 454 3.64 -9.99 7.71
CA LEU A 454 3.25 -11.28 8.28
C LEU A 454 3.03 -12.31 7.16
N ALA A 455 2.36 -11.94 6.08
CA ALA A 455 2.19 -12.78 4.90
C ALA A 455 3.54 -13.21 4.31
N GLN A 456 4.53 -12.32 4.25
CA GLN A 456 5.88 -12.68 3.80
C GLN A 456 6.52 -13.75 4.71
N ILE A 457 6.40 -13.58 6.03
CA ILE A 457 6.90 -14.57 6.99
C ILE A 457 6.21 -15.92 6.80
N ILE A 458 4.88 -15.93 6.65
CA ILE A 458 4.10 -17.16 6.41
C ILE A 458 4.56 -17.84 5.11
N VAL A 459 4.67 -17.10 4.01
CA VAL A 459 5.09 -17.65 2.71
C VAL A 459 6.51 -18.20 2.77
N LEU A 460 7.45 -17.48 3.39
CA LEU A 460 8.82 -17.95 3.59
C LEU A 460 8.88 -19.20 4.48
N ALA A 461 8.06 -19.24 5.53
CA ALA A 461 7.93 -20.42 6.39
C ALA A 461 7.40 -21.63 5.61
N CYS A 462 6.35 -21.47 4.79
CA CYS A 462 5.82 -22.55 3.95
C CYS A 462 6.87 -23.09 2.97
N LYS A 463 7.56 -22.20 2.23
CA LYS A 463 8.65 -22.59 1.30
C LYS A 463 9.76 -23.39 1.99
N TYR A 464 10.12 -23.00 3.21
CA TYR A 464 11.08 -23.77 4.01
C TYR A 464 10.54 -25.16 4.35
N LEU A 465 9.29 -25.23 4.83
CA LEU A 465 8.66 -26.44 5.36
C LEU A 465 8.29 -27.47 4.30
N GLU A 466 8.10 -27.07 3.04
CA GLU A 466 7.90 -27.98 1.90
C GLU A 466 9.07 -28.96 1.73
N LYS A 467 10.29 -28.56 2.13
CA LYS A 467 11.50 -29.39 2.06
C LYS A 467 11.75 -30.21 3.33
N GLN A 468 10.86 -30.13 4.33
CA GLN A 468 11.02 -30.73 5.65
C GLN A 468 10.10 -31.95 5.86
N LYS A 469 10.28 -32.63 7.00
CA LYS A 469 9.46 -33.80 7.39
C LYS A 469 7.99 -33.42 7.61
N ALA A 470 7.09 -34.34 7.25
CA ALA A 470 5.63 -34.15 7.31
C ALA A 470 5.13 -33.72 8.70
N ASP A 471 5.59 -34.31 9.81
CA ASP A 471 5.08 -33.89 11.13
C ASP A 471 5.56 -32.50 11.56
N LEU A 472 6.75 -32.05 11.13
CA LEU A 472 7.17 -30.66 11.40
C LEU A 472 6.26 -29.67 10.66
N LYS A 473 6.00 -29.98 9.38
CA LYS A 473 5.07 -29.22 8.54
C LYS A 473 3.68 -29.16 9.19
N HIS A 474 3.16 -30.30 9.63
CA HIS A 474 1.84 -30.41 10.26
C HIS A 474 1.72 -29.52 11.52
N THR A 475 2.69 -29.60 12.44
CA THR A 475 2.65 -28.83 13.69
C THR A 475 2.64 -27.32 13.42
N ILE A 476 3.53 -26.85 12.53
CA ILE A 476 3.64 -25.42 12.24
C ILE A 476 2.44 -24.92 11.44
N TYR A 477 1.95 -25.69 10.45
CA TYR A 477 0.76 -25.31 9.67
C TYR A 477 -0.49 -25.23 10.57
N SER A 478 -0.65 -26.20 11.48
CA SER A 478 -1.72 -26.17 12.48
C SER A 478 -1.63 -24.95 13.38
N LYS A 479 -0.41 -24.56 13.79
CA LYS A 479 -0.18 -23.36 14.59
C LYS A 479 -0.57 -22.08 13.84
N ILE A 480 -0.07 -21.89 12.62
CA ILE A 480 -0.39 -20.72 11.78
C ILE A 480 -1.90 -20.63 11.55
N SER A 481 -2.55 -21.75 11.19
CA SER A 481 -3.99 -21.80 10.92
C SER A 481 -4.83 -21.42 12.17
N LYS A 482 -4.51 -21.96 13.35
CA LYS A 482 -5.22 -21.64 14.60
C LYS A 482 -5.08 -20.17 15.01
N GLU A 483 -3.86 -19.63 14.96
CA GLU A 483 -3.62 -18.23 15.30
C GLU A 483 -4.28 -17.28 14.30
N ALA A 484 -4.24 -17.62 13.00
CA ALA A 484 -4.92 -16.85 11.98
C ALA A 484 -6.45 -16.88 12.17
N ASP A 485 -7.04 -18.03 12.49
CA ASP A 485 -8.48 -18.14 12.78
C ASP A 485 -8.89 -17.29 13.99
N PHE A 486 -8.08 -17.29 15.07
CA PHE A 486 -8.31 -16.43 16.23
C PHE A 486 -8.27 -14.95 15.86
N VAL A 487 -7.27 -14.53 15.06
CA VAL A 487 -7.15 -13.14 14.61
C VAL A 487 -8.32 -12.74 13.71
N LEU A 488 -8.69 -13.57 12.74
CA LEU A 488 -9.80 -13.33 11.83
C LEU A 488 -11.13 -13.19 12.60
N THR A 489 -11.37 -14.05 13.57
CA THR A 489 -12.56 -14.00 14.43
C THR A 489 -12.62 -12.72 15.25
N ASN A 490 -11.51 -12.34 15.88
CA ASN A 490 -11.44 -11.12 16.69
C ASN A 490 -11.55 -9.86 15.84
N PHE A 491 -10.97 -9.87 14.64
CA PHE A 491 -11.07 -8.76 13.72
C PHE A 491 -12.51 -8.57 13.25
N HIS A 492 -13.20 -9.64 12.83
CA HIS A 492 -14.60 -9.57 12.41
C HIS A 492 -15.53 -9.01 13.51
N ARG A 493 -15.29 -9.37 14.78
CA ARG A 493 -16.05 -8.81 15.92
C ARG A 493 -15.85 -7.30 16.12
N LYS A 494 -14.70 -6.76 15.71
CA LYS A 494 -14.35 -5.34 15.85
C LYS A 494 -14.59 -4.52 14.58
N SER A 495 -14.72 -5.17 13.42
CA SER A 495 -14.90 -4.49 12.13
C SER A 495 -16.31 -3.92 11.98
N LYS A 496 -16.40 -2.75 11.34
CA LYS A 496 -17.70 -2.18 10.95
C LYS A 496 -18.20 -2.83 9.67
N THR A 497 -19.51 -2.79 9.45
CA THR A 497 -20.15 -3.37 8.26
C THR A 497 -19.81 -2.67 6.94
N SER A 498 -19.21 -1.48 6.96
CA SER A 498 -18.81 -0.72 5.76
C SER A 498 -17.34 -0.92 5.35
N GLU A 499 -16.52 -1.55 6.19
CA GLU A 499 -15.08 -1.69 5.95
C GLU A 499 -14.79 -2.81 4.94
N THR A 500 -13.84 -2.56 4.04
CA THR A 500 -13.41 -3.56 3.04
C THR A 500 -12.42 -4.58 3.59
N ASN A 501 -11.79 -4.27 4.74
CA ASN A 501 -10.96 -5.21 5.48
C ASN A 501 -9.86 -5.86 4.61
N ILE A 502 -9.09 -5.03 3.90
CA ILE A 502 -8.03 -5.45 2.98
C ILE A 502 -6.98 -6.31 3.68
N GLU A 503 -6.77 -6.06 4.98
CA GLU A 503 -5.93 -6.86 5.86
C GLU A 503 -6.43 -8.31 6.00
N ILE A 504 -7.74 -8.51 6.09
CA ILE A 504 -8.32 -9.86 6.10
C ILE A 504 -8.12 -10.52 4.74
N LEU A 505 -8.44 -9.83 3.65
CA LEU A 505 -8.28 -10.36 2.29
C LEU A 505 -6.83 -10.79 2.04
N ASN A 506 -5.87 -9.96 2.43
CA ASN A 506 -4.45 -10.28 2.30
C ASN A 506 -4.02 -11.45 3.19
N LEU A 507 -4.57 -11.58 4.41
CA LEU A 507 -4.28 -12.74 5.25
C LEU A 507 -4.86 -14.03 4.64
N ILE A 508 -6.09 -14.00 4.11
CA ILE A 508 -6.72 -15.14 3.41
C ILE A 508 -5.85 -15.58 2.23
N LEU A 509 -5.34 -14.63 1.42
CA LEU A 509 -4.43 -14.93 0.31
C LEU A 509 -3.13 -15.60 0.77
N ALA A 510 -2.57 -15.18 1.92
CA ALA A 510 -1.38 -15.82 2.49
C ALA A 510 -1.67 -17.25 2.99
N LEU A 511 -2.82 -17.47 3.61
CA LEU A 511 -3.25 -18.78 4.12
C LEU A 511 -3.50 -19.79 3.00
N LYS A 512 -3.72 -19.35 1.75
CA LYS A 512 -3.83 -20.25 0.58
C LYS A 512 -2.56 -21.10 0.37
N LYS A 513 -1.39 -20.66 0.83
CA LYS A 513 -0.13 -21.43 0.73
C LYS A 513 -0.03 -22.57 1.76
N LEU A 514 -0.96 -22.66 2.70
CA LEU A 514 -1.10 -23.84 3.54
C LEU A 514 -1.77 -24.96 2.73
N ASP A 515 -1.49 -26.22 3.08
CA ASP A 515 -2.18 -27.35 2.45
C ASP A 515 -3.70 -27.26 2.67
N ASP A 516 -4.49 -27.86 1.78
CA ASP A 516 -5.96 -27.77 1.79
C ASP A 516 -6.61 -28.20 3.12
N SER A 517 -5.95 -29.07 3.88
CA SER A 517 -6.39 -29.52 5.21
C SER A 517 -6.39 -28.40 6.27
N TYR A 518 -5.68 -27.30 6.04
CA TYR A 518 -5.59 -26.14 6.93
C TYR A 518 -6.36 -24.91 6.41
N GLY A 519 -7.09 -25.07 5.30
CA GLY A 519 -7.92 -24.03 4.71
C GLY A 519 -9.10 -23.63 5.60
N LEU A 520 -9.66 -22.44 5.33
CA LEU A 520 -10.81 -21.91 6.05
C LEU A 520 -12.10 -22.58 5.58
N SER A 521 -12.90 -23.12 6.50
CA SER A 521 -14.19 -23.71 6.15
C SER A 521 -15.15 -22.71 5.48
N VAL A 522 -16.09 -23.20 4.68
CA VAL A 522 -17.16 -22.38 4.03
C VAL A 522 -17.90 -21.51 5.06
N LYS A 523 -18.27 -22.10 6.20
CA LYS A 523 -18.94 -21.40 7.29
C LYS A 523 -18.09 -20.23 7.81
N LYS A 524 -16.79 -20.46 7.95
CA LYS A 524 -15.86 -19.43 8.44
C LYS A 524 -15.68 -18.30 7.43
N LEU A 525 -15.55 -18.62 6.14
CA LEU A 525 -15.48 -17.60 5.08
C LEU A 525 -16.76 -16.74 5.05
N LYS A 526 -17.93 -17.38 5.16
CA LYS A 526 -19.21 -16.66 5.22
C LYS A 526 -19.31 -15.75 6.45
N GLU A 527 -18.88 -16.22 7.63
CA GLU A 527 -18.85 -15.44 8.87
C GLU A 527 -17.91 -14.23 8.75
N ILE A 528 -16.66 -14.44 8.32
CA ILE A 528 -15.63 -13.39 8.27
C ILE A 528 -16.02 -12.26 7.30
N LEU A 529 -16.64 -12.61 6.18
CA LEU A 529 -17.04 -11.66 5.14
C LEU A 529 -18.46 -11.11 5.32
N GLY A 530 -19.15 -11.50 6.40
CA GLY A 530 -20.52 -11.05 6.69
C GLY A 530 -21.56 -11.49 5.66
N ILE A 531 -21.30 -12.59 4.94
CA ILE A 531 -22.18 -13.17 3.91
C ILE A 531 -23.36 -13.91 4.56
N ASP A 532 -23.20 -14.30 5.82
CA ASP A 532 -24.21 -14.96 6.66
C ASP A 532 -25.43 -14.07 6.99
N LYS A 533 -25.34 -12.76 6.74
CA LYS A 533 -26.40 -11.77 7.02
C LYS A 533 -27.29 -11.52 5.80
N ALA A 534 -28.50 -11.00 6.02
CA ALA A 534 -29.38 -10.52 4.94
C ALA A 534 -28.65 -9.50 4.06
N ASP A 535 -28.76 -9.65 2.73
CA ASP A 535 -28.02 -8.89 1.71
C ASP A 535 -26.48 -8.97 1.80
N GLY A 536 -25.92 -9.95 2.52
CA GLY A 536 -24.48 -10.10 2.72
C GLY A 536 -23.67 -10.13 1.41
N PHE A 537 -24.17 -10.85 0.39
CA PHE A 537 -23.57 -10.89 -0.93
C PHE A 537 -23.56 -9.54 -1.66
N LYS A 538 -24.57 -8.68 -1.46
CA LYS A 538 -24.61 -7.34 -2.09
C LYS A 538 -23.53 -6.40 -1.55
N ARG A 539 -23.01 -6.67 -0.36
CA ARG A 539 -21.98 -5.84 0.29
C ARG A 539 -20.55 -6.16 -0.18
N LEU A 540 -20.35 -7.32 -0.81
CA LEU A 540 -19.03 -7.74 -1.27
C LEU A 540 -18.55 -6.84 -2.40
N ASN A 541 -17.62 -5.92 -2.19
CA ASN A 541 -17.06 -5.19 -3.33
C ASN A 541 -16.14 -6.06 -4.21
N TYR A 542 -15.68 -5.51 -5.33
CA TYR A 542 -14.74 -6.13 -6.26
C TYR A 542 -13.57 -6.87 -5.59
N PHE A 543 -12.91 -6.26 -4.60
CA PHE A 543 -11.76 -6.89 -3.92
C PHE A 543 -12.15 -8.17 -3.17
N HIS A 544 -13.33 -8.21 -2.55
CA HIS A 544 -13.81 -9.42 -1.89
C HIS A 544 -14.10 -10.53 -2.91
N ILE A 545 -14.77 -10.19 -4.01
CA ILE A 545 -15.20 -11.14 -5.04
C ILE A 545 -13.97 -11.81 -5.69
N ILE A 546 -13.00 -11.02 -6.17
CA ILE A 546 -11.81 -11.60 -6.83
C ILE A 546 -10.96 -12.42 -5.85
N THR A 547 -10.84 -11.97 -4.60
CA THR A 547 -10.07 -12.68 -3.57
C THR A 547 -10.72 -14.02 -3.24
N LEU A 548 -12.06 -14.05 -3.13
CA LEU A 548 -12.82 -15.28 -2.91
C LEU A 548 -12.66 -16.25 -4.06
N LEU A 549 -12.88 -15.80 -5.30
CA LEU A 549 -12.72 -16.65 -6.49
C LEU A 549 -11.30 -17.25 -6.56
N TYR A 550 -10.28 -16.45 -6.23
CA TYR A 550 -8.90 -16.93 -6.20
C TYR A 550 -8.64 -17.92 -5.06
N TYR A 551 -9.26 -17.76 -3.90
CA TYR A 551 -9.07 -18.65 -2.75
C TYR A 551 -9.78 -20.01 -2.93
N ILE A 552 -11.01 -19.99 -3.44
CA ILE A 552 -11.86 -21.19 -3.56
C ILE A 552 -11.54 -22.04 -4.79
N GLU A 553 -11.10 -21.41 -5.89
CA GLU A 553 -10.82 -22.05 -7.17
C GLU A 553 -11.99 -22.95 -7.63
N ASN A 554 -11.70 -24.14 -8.14
CA ASN A 554 -12.68 -25.17 -8.51
C ASN A 554 -12.78 -26.30 -7.46
N LYS A 555 -12.46 -26.02 -6.19
CA LYS A 555 -12.49 -27.03 -5.12
C LYS A 555 -13.93 -27.40 -4.77
N ALA A 556 -14.23 -28.70 -4.75
CA ALA A 556 -15.59 -29.22 -4.54
C ALA A 556 -16.25 -28.74 -3.24
N VAL A 557 -15.47 -28.53 -2.18
CA VAL A 557 -15.94 -28.06 -0.86
C VAL A 557 -16.61 -26.68 -0.93
N TYR A 558 -16.22 -25.83 -1.90
CA TYR A 558 -16.75 -24.47 -2.06
C TYR A 558 -17.72 -24.33 -3.25
N ALA A 559 -18.14 -25.42 -3.89
CA ALA A 559 -18.92 -25.36 -5.12
C ALA A 559 -20.23 -24.55 -4.98
N ASP A 560 -20.92 -24.67 -3.86
CA ASP A 560 -22.16 -23.92 -3.60
C ASP A 560 -21.87 -22.43 -3.38
N LEU A 561 -20.83 -22.10 -2.61
CA LEU A 561 -20.41 -20.72 -2.38
C LEU A 561 -19.97 -20.05 -3.70
N LYS A 562 -19.26 -20.78 -4.57
CA LYS A 562 -18.89 -20.30 -5.91
C LYS A 562 -20.13 -19.89 -6.71
N LYS A 563 -21.14 -20.76 -6.79
CA LYS A 563 -22.39 -20.47 -7.51
C LYS A 563 -23.12 -19.25 -6.94
N GLU A 564 -23.16 -19.10 -5.62
CA GLU A 564 -23.75 -17.92 -4.98
C GLU A 564 -23.01 -16.62 -5.35
N ILE A 565 -21.67 -16.66 -5.43
CA ILE A 565 -20.84 -15.54 -5.89
C ILE A 565 -21.13 -15.21 -7.37
N GLU A 566 -21.13 -16.22 -8.25
CA GLU A 566 -21.40 -16.02 -9.68
C GLU A 566 -22.78 -15.38 -9.91
N ASN A 567 -23.81 -15.87 -9.21
CA ASN A 567 -25.16 -15.29 -9.26
C ASN A 567 -25.17 -13.84 -8.76
N ASN A 568 -24.43 -13.50 -7.70
CA ASN A 568 -24.36 -12.13 -7.21
C ASN A 568 -23.72 -11.18 -8.23
N VAL A 569 -22.65 -11.62 -8.91
CA VAL A 569 -22.02 -10.81 -9.96
C VAL A 569 -22.98 -10.62 -11.13
N GLU A 570 -23.67 -11.68 -11.58
CA GLU A 570 -24.67 -11.59 -12.64
C GLU A 570 -25.77 -10.56 -12.32
N VAL A 571 -26.31 -10.57 -11.08
CA VAL A 571 -27.33 -9.61 -10.63
C VAL A 571 -26.82 -8.17 -10.70
N ARG A 572 -25.56 -7.91 -10.30
CA ARG A 572 -24.99 -6.54 -10.35
C ARG A 572 -24.96 -5.97 -11.76
N PHE A 573 -24.54 -6.77 -12.74
CA PHE A 573 -24.52 -6.32 -14.14
C PHE A 573 -25.91 -6.26 -14.78
N LEU A 574 -26.91 -6.94 -14.21
CA LEU A 574 -28.30 -6.84 -14.67
C LEU A 574 -29.03 -5.62 -14.10
N GLU A 575 -28.74 -5.25 -12.85
CA GLU A 575 -29.38 -4.12 -12.15
C GLU A 575 -28.74 -2.76 -12.49
N ASP A 576 -27.47 -2.74 -12.90
CA ASP A 576 -26.75 -1.51 -13.20
C ASP A 576 -26.90 -1.09 -14.67
N GLU A 577 -27.51 0.06 -14.91
CA GLU A 577 -27.68 0.62 -16.26
C GLU A 577 -26.39 1.15 -16.88
N ASP A 578 -25.36 1.45 -16.08
CA ASP A 578 -24.12 2.07 -16.55
C ASP A 578 -22.89 1.51 -15.80
N PRO A 579 -22.61 0.19 -15.97
CA PRO A 579 -21.55 -0.46 -15.25
C PRO A 579 -20.17 0.08 -15.63
N PHE A 580 -20.00 0.50 -16.90
CA PHE A 580 -18.70 0.87 -17.44
C PHE A 580 -18.22 2.28 -17.09
N SER A 581 -19.09 3.15 -16.56
CA SER A 581 -18.65 4.39 -15.90
C SER A 581 -18.05 4.14 -14.52
N LYS A 582 -18.31 2.99 -13.89
CA LYS A 582 -17.87 2.64 -12.54
C LYS A 582 -16.58 1.83 -12.58
N SER A 583 -15.54 2.33 -11.90
CA SER A 583 -14.23 1.66 -11.88
C SER A 583 -14.32 0.25 -11.33
N GLU A 584 -15.16 0.04 -10.31
CA GLU A 584 -15.35 -1.27 -9.68
C GLU A 584 -15.86 -2.31 -10.67
N LEU A 585 -16.93 -1.98 -11.40
CA LEU A 585 -17.58 -2.92 -12.33
C LEU A 585 -16.76 -3.10 -13.61
N THR A 586 -16.09 -2.05 -14.10
CA THR A 586 -15.15 -2.19 -15.22
C THR A 586 -14.00 -3.15 -14.90
N MET A 587 -13.37 -3.02 -13.71
CA MET A 587 -12.31 -3.95 -13.30
C MET A 587 -12.86 -5.35 -13.05
N LEU A 588 -14.02 -5.46 -12.39
CA LEU A 588 -14.69 -6.74 -12.14
C LEU A 588 -15.02 -7.46 -13.45
N PHE A 589 -15.52 -6.76 -14.46
CA PHE A 589 -15.85 -7.32 -15.77
C PHE A 589 -14.65 -8.02 -16.41
N PHE A 590 -13.52 -7.32 -16.54
CA PHE A 590 -12.33 -7.87 -17.19
C PHE A 590 -11.72 -9.02 -16.39
N ASP A 591 -11.55 -8.87 -15.07
CA ASP A 591 -10.98 -9.93 -14.25
C ASP A 591 -11.88 -11.15 -14.12
N TYR A 592 -13.21 -10.97 -14.09
CA TYR A 592 -14.17 -12.07 -13.99
C TYR A 592 -14.23 -12.88 -15.29
N ILE A 593 -14.20 -12.23 -16.46
CA ILE A 593 -14.11 -12.93 -17.75
C ILE A 593 -12.76 -13.65 -17.88
N ASN A 594 -11.68 -13.00 -17.43
CA ASN A 594 -10.33 -13.57 -17.43
C ASN A 594 -10.13 -14.66 -16.38
N CYS A 595 -11.04 -14.80 -15.40
CA CYS A 595 -10.89 -15.78 -14.32
C CYS A 595 -11.01 -17.22 -14.84
N PRO A 596 -10.02 -18.10 -14.60
CA PRO A 596 -10.06 -19.50 -15.02
C PRO A 596 -11.03 -20.34 -14.17
N PHE A 597 -11.41 -19.84 -12.99
CA PHE A 597 -12.28 -20.53 -12.06
C PHE A 597 -13.75 -20.21 -12.26
N VAL A 598 -14.13 -19.35 -13.19
CA VAL A 598 -15.54 -18.99 -13.45
C VAL A 598 -16.08 -19.80 -14.62
N ASP A 599 -17.31 -20.28 -14.49
CA ASP A 599 -17.95 -21.07 -15.54
C ASP A 599 -18.24 -20.23 -16.80
N ASP A 600 -17.96 -20.77 -17.99
CA ASP A 600 -18.18 -20.09 -19.28
C ASP A 600 -19.63 -19.61 -19.49
N LYS A 601 -20.59 -20.32 -18.90
CA LYS A 601 -22.01 -19.93 -18.92
C LYS A 601 -22.22 -18.58 -18.21
N SER A 602 -21.56 -18.38 -17.07
CA SER A 602 -21.65 -17.13 -16.32
C SER A 602 -20.94 -15.99 -17.06
N LYS A 603 -19.77 -16.26 -17.66
CA LYS A 603 -19.04 -15.29 -18.50
C LYS A 603 -19.90 -14.78 -19.67
N ARG A 604 -20.59 -15.68 -20.36
CA ARG A 604 -21.49 -15.34 -21.49
C ARG A 604 -22.66 -14.46 -21.04
N LYS A 605 -23.25 -14.75 -19.88
CA LYS A 605 -24.34 -13.94 -19.33
C LYS A 605 -23.88 -12.52 -19.01
N ILE A 606 -22.73 -12.35 -18.36
CA ILE A 606 -22.19 -11.01 -18.04
C ILE A 606 -21.87 -10.23 -19.32
N MET A 607 -21.31 -10.90 -20.33
CA MET A 607 -21.04 -10.28 -21.63
C MET A 607 -22.30 -9.67 -22.25
N GLN A 608 -23.44 -10.35 -22.09
CA GLN A 608 -24.74 -9.89 -22.57
C GLN A 608 -25.37 -8.83 -21.66
N SER A 609 -25.41 -9.05 -20.34
CA SER A 609 -26.06 -8.13 -19.39
C SER A 609 -25.35 -6.78 -19.30
N SER A 610 -24.02 -6.77 -19.38
CA SER A 610 -23.24 -5.53 -19.43
C SER A 610 -23.42 -4.73 -20.74
N GLY A 611 -24.03 -5.30 -21.78
CA GLY A 611 -24.07 -4.72 -23.12
C GLY A 611 -22.73 -4.77 -23.86
N TYR A 612 -21.70 -5.41 -23.30
CA TYR A 612 -20.39 -5.50 -23.96
C TYR A 612 -20.42 -6.36 -25.20
N ALA A 613 -21.21 -7.42 -25.33
CA ALA A 613 -21.44 -8.05 -26.63
C ALA A 613 -22.74 -8.86 -26.63
N THR A 614 -23.49 -8.80 -27.73
CA THR A 614 -24.74 -9.58 -27.91
C THR A 614 -24.53 -10.80 -28.83
N SER A 615 -23.56 -10.73 -29.74
CA SER A 615 -23.16 -11.81 -30.66
C SER A 615 -21.64 -12.09 -30.55
N ASN A 616 -21.19 -13.23 -31.10
CA ASN A 616 -19.78 -13.67 -31.07
C ASN A 616 -19.16 -13.69 -29.67
N LEU A 617 -19.94 -14.11 -28.67
CA LEU A 617 -19.55 -14.09 -27.26
C LEU A 617 -18.29 -14.90 -27.00
N ALA A 618 -18.14 -16.05 -27.65
CA ALA A 618 -16.98 -16.93 -27.48
C ALA A 618 -15.68 -16.24 -27.91
N ASP A 619 -15.70 -15.58 -29.08
CA ASP A 619 -14.53 -14.86 -29.61
C ASP A 619 -14.18 -13.66 -28.74
N LYS A 620 -15.18 -12.94 -28.23
CA LYS A 620 -14.97 -11.79 -27.34
C LYS A 620 -14.47 -12.18 -25.95
N ILE A 621 -14.94 -13.30 -25.41
CA ILE A 621 -14.38 -13.88 -24.19
C ILE A 621 -12.91 -14.25 -24.44
N LYS A 622 -12.64 -14.93 -25.56
CA LYS A 622 -11.29 -15.35 -25.93
C LYS A 622 -10.33 -14.16 -26.07
N GLU A 623 -10.75 -13.11 -26.76
CA GLU A 623 -9.95 -11.88 -26.94
C GLU A 623 -9.52 -11.24 -25.60
N ILE A 624 -10.41 -11.27 -24.59
CA ILE A 624 -10.13 -10.78 -23.24
C ILE A 624 -9.20 -11.75 -22.49
N THR A 625 -9.45 -13.06 -22.56
CA THR A 625 -8.63 -14.08 -21.88
C THR A 625 -7.24 -14.21 -22.46
N ASP A 626 -7.06 -13.92 -23.76
CA ASP A 626 -5.77 -13.95 -24.45
C ASP A 626 -4.79 -12.88 -23.93
N GLN A 627 -5.25 -11.92 -23.10
CA GLN A 627 -4.35 -10.98 -22.43
C GLN A 627 -3.70 -11.54 -21.16
N GLU A 628 -4.12 -12.74 -20.70
CA GLU A 628 -3.65 -13.48 -19.52
C GLU A 628 -3.86 -12.79 -18.16
N ILE A 629 -3.50 -11.52 -18.04
CA ILE A 629 -3.54 -10.74 -16.80
C ILE A 629 -4.17 -9.38 -17.12
N TRP A 630 -5.12 -8.97 -16.28
CA TRP A 630 -5.73 -7.64 -16.31
C TRP A 630 -5.33 -6.86 -15.05
N PHE A 631 -6.20 -6.81 -14.04
CA PHE A 631 -5.88 -6.18 -12.76
C PHE A 631 -5.59 -7.22 -11.66
N MET A 632 -6.08 -8.44 -11.84
CA MET A 632 -5.78 -9.60 -11.00
C MET A 632 -4.88 -10.59 -11.73
N ASN A 633 -3.88 -11.12 -11.03
CA ASN A 633 -3.10 -12.26 -11.51
C ASN A 633 -3.71 -13.57 -10.96
N TRP A 634 -4.28 -14.37 -11.86
CA TRP A 634 -4.94 -15.64 -11.52
C TRP A 634 -3.99 -16.84 -11.42
N ASN A 635 -2.70 -16.67 -11.73
CA ASN A 635 -1.72 -17.75 -11.65
C ASN A 635 -1.56 -18.23 -10.18
N THR A 636 -1.90 -19.49 -9.93
CA THR A 636 -1.85 -20.12 -8.59
C THR A 636 -0.44 -20.48 -8.16
N GLU A 637 0.46 -20.70 -9.12
CA GLU A 637 1.87 -20.99 -8.90
C GLU A 637 2.70 -19.74 -8.68
N ILE A 638 2.08 -18.56 -8.62
CA ILE A 638 2.80 -17.31 -8.44
C ILE A 638 3.65 -17.35 -7.16
N ASP A 639 4.86 -16.83 -7.29
CA ASP A 639 5.71 -16.63 -6.14
C ASP A 639 5.19 -15.45 -5.30
N LEU A 640 4.40 -15.77 -4.27
CA LEU A 640 3.90 -14.75 -3.34
C LEU A 640 5.03 -14.02 -2.61
N GLU A 641 6.22 -14.61 -2.42
CA GLU A 641 7.38 -13.88 -1.88
C GLU A 641 7.69 -12.69 -2.76
N ARG A 642 7.60 -12.89 -4.08
CA ARG A 642 7.90 -11.90 -5.09
C ARG A 642 6.87 -10.78 -5.15
N VAL A 643 5.59 -11.14 -5.15
CA VAL A 643 4.48 -10.18 -5.07
C VAL A 643 4.58 -9.34 -3.81
N LEU A 644 4.84 -9.97 -2.67
CA LEU A 644 4.89 -9.27 -1.39
C LEU A 644 6.14 -8.38 -1.25
N LYS A 645 7.28 -8.80 -1.81
CA LYS A 645 8.46 -7.92 -1.92
C LYS A 645 8.15 -6.71 -2.79
N LYS A 646 7.47 -6.88 -3.93
CA LYS A 646 7.04 -5.75 -4.76
C LYS A 646 6.26 -4.72 -3.97
N LYS A 647 5.24 -5.18 -3.22
CA LYS A 647 4.41 -4.30 -2.38
C LYS A 647 5.26 -3.60 -1.33
N GLU A 648 6.16 -4.30 -0.64
CA GLU A 648 7.05 -3.67 0.35
C GLU A 648 7.90 -2.53 -0.25
N TRP A 649 8.45 -2.72 -1.46
CA TRP A 649 9.29 -1.71 -2.12
C TRP A 649 8.51 -0.56 -2.77
N GLY A 650 7.28 -0.83 -3.25
CA GLY A 650 6.36 0.19 -3.74
C GLY A 650 5.75 1.06 -2.64
N SER A 651 5.95 0.70 -1.36
CA SER A 651 5.54 1.50 -0.22
C SER A 651 6.36 2.80 -0.15
N SER A 652 5.83 3.85 -0.76
CA SER A 652 6.27 5.24 -0.58
C SER A 652 5.58 5.90 0.65
N TYR A 653 4.98 5.10 1.53
CA TYR A 653 4.05 5.48 2.59
C TYR A 653 4.55 5.11 3.99
#